data_AF-A0A3L7WM37-F1
#
_entry.id   AF-A0A3L7WM37-F1
#
_cell.length_a   1.000
_cell.length_b   1.000
_cell.length_c   1.000
_cell.angle_alpha   90.00
_cell.angle_beta   90.00
_cell.angle_gamma   90.00
#
_symmetry.space_group_name_H-M   'P 1'
#
loop_
_entity.id
_entity.type
_entity.pdbx_description
1 polymer ?
#
loop_
_entity_poly.entity_id
_entity_poly.type
_entity_poly.pdbx_seq_one_letter_code
_entity_poly.pdbx_strand_id
1 'polypeptide(L)'
;MVQYYCVVENAAGKVTSKPALVVVLKALSELAVSGDTNAIQTFNLKPGWNAIYLTVQPANSAIDTVFAGIPWSSVWRFKNRRDQVQFIQDMSEAQWDSAKWLVRWPLKLTNGPANGQLNPVAFDNTLSKVSRHNSYLVHIPGTNSFTLRVQGGQGHLPVRWVTDNYNLTGLPVNPAPVVVGTAGTPSASNVLSPAPSGAPTTAAPSVPKVGEFLSSYPELWDGTQSAPRGMYRLTADGIWVPMVAGDEVKYGEAYWVYAKGAPKTSGSFGLELDYGESLDFPDDNDRRTIKLVNPKSTSTKVRIQLQAAGTVSLSATIAAPNDPNFGDPNKATVTEPPTGQATSGSQGVNNVSPIEIVTPTVAGMVPINLGLSGVVELAAGEERTLVLIANRSSVGATGWRNLLLLDDGISTYQVPASIKRSATLLTGKSVSKRRGSSAKPKTAPTAPGLWLGRVSIGGVSPVNGYDTLKTIKSFVNDDGVATNAVEISYVAKTTMAEVTPVSQPLEFNVLIHVDNTGASKILQEVYLMQAPQSANGAPGSFVLISDRRNLANFQGTAMKGRERSGRRLSSMVLGLNGAARTNGYLAMSGQFKAGNAVTVTVGMDSQSPLNPFYHKYHPDHDNLTADFKVYQEEAYGFSRDITVALNADQDGAGSKDGSEVMKGTYTEVIRGLHRLPIQVTGQVEMVRVSTLGVINPTTW
;
A
#
# COMPACT_ATOMS: atom_id res chain seq x y z
N MET A 1 -7.73 -23.92 -6.43
CA MET A 1 -6.39 -24.45 -6.73
C MET A 1 -5.99 -23.86 -8.07
N VAL A 2 -5.20 -22.78 -8.07
CA VAL A 2 -4.67 -22.16 -9.29
C VAL A 2 -3.18 -22.49 -9.32
N GLN A 3 -2.77 -23.33 -10.26
CA GLN A 3 -1.36 -23.56 -10.58
C GLN A 3 -0.96 -22.54 -11.65
N TYR A 4 0.15 -21.83 -11.41
CA TYR A 4 0.72 -20.87 -12.36
C TYR A 4 1.91 -21.52 -13.07
N TYR A 5 1.97 -21.40 -14.39
CA TYR A 5 3.06 -21.94 -15.21
C TYR A 5 4.12 -20.86 -15.49
N CYS A 6 5.38 -21.25 -15.44
CA CYS A 6 6.52 -20.48 -15.95
C CYS A 6 6.84 -21.00 -17.35
N VAL A 7 6.77 -20.14 -18.38
CA VAL A 7 7.27 -20.47 -19.72
C VAL A 7 8.71 -19.99 -19.80
N VAL A 8 9.65 -20.93 -19.95
CA VAL A 8 11.08 -20.66 -20.16
C VAL A 8 11.40 -20.89 -21.63
N GLU A 9 11.81 -19.84 -22.32
CA GLU A 9 12.35 -19.92 -23.68
C GLU A 9 13.84 -19.57 -23.63
N ASN A 10 14.67 -20.36 -24.31
CA ASN A 10 16.06 -20.01 -24.58
C ASN A 10 16.21 -19.43 -26.00
N ALA A 11 17.38 -18.88 -26.32
CA ALA A 11 17.68 -18.29 -27.62
C ALA A 11 17.60 -19.25 -28.83
N ALA A 12 17.37 -20.56 -28.58
CA ALA A 12 17.19 -21.58 -29.60
C ALA A 12 15.72 -22.05 -29.76
N GLY A 13 14.76 -21.43 -29.06
CA GLY A 13 13.33 -21.77 -29.13
C GLY A 13 12.95 -23.12 -28.53
N LYS A 14 13.83 -23.78 -27.75
CA LYS A 14 13.52 -25.07 -27.11
C LYS A 14 12.84 -24.86 -25.77
N VAL A 15 11.61 -25.34 -25.66
CA VAL A 15 10.85 -25.47 -24.40
C VAL A 15 11.21 -26.81 -23.76
N THR A 16 11.89 -26.79 -22.61
CA THR A 16 12.08 -28.00 -21.78
C THR A 16 11.11 -27.97 -20.61
N SER A 17 10.00 -28.71 -20.71
CA SER A 17 9.24 -29.17 -19.56
C SER A 17 9.42 -30.69 -19.42
N LYS A 18 9.69 -31.17 -18.19
CA LYS A 18 9.51 -32.61 -17.90
C LYS A 18 8.01 -32.93 -17.89
N PRO A 19 7.59 -34.13 -18.30
CA PRO A 19 6.20 -34.47 -18.53
C PRO A 19 5.47 -34.64 -17.20
N ALA A 20 4.78 -33.60 -16.74
CA ALA A 20 3.72 -33.75 -15.75
C ALA A 20 2.67 -32.64 -15.96
N LEU A 21 1.45 -33.09 -16.25
CA LEU A 21 0.17 -32.36 -16.29
C LEU A 21 -0.01 -31.30 -17.39
N VAL A 22 -0.55 -31.77 -18.51
CA VAL A 22 -1.48 -30.99 -19.33
C VAL A 22 -2.86 -31.13 -18.69
N VAL A 23 -3.32 -30.12 -17.95
CA VAL A 23 -4.73 -29.95 -17.58
C VAL A 23 -5.28 -28.78 -18.35
N VAL A 24 -6.07 -29.09 -19.38
CA VAL A 24 -6.83 -28.12 -20.18
C VAL A 24 -7.92 -27.51 -19.30
N LEU A 25 -7.74 -26.27 -18.86
CA LEU A 25 -8.75 -25.50 -18.14
C LEU A 25 -9.66 -24.74 -19.12
N LYS A 26 -10.87 -25.26 -19.31
CA LYS A 26 -12.04 -24.46 -19.73
C LYS A 26 -12.43 -23.52 -18.59
N ALA A 27 -12.00 -22.25 -18.64
CA ALA A 27 -12.66 -21.09 -18.02
C ALA A 27 -11.89 -19.81 -18.38
N LEU A 28 -11.98 -19.38 -19.65
CA LEU A 28 -11.57 -18.04 -20.08
C LEU A 28 -12.77 -17.39 -20.76
N SER A 29 -13.73 -16.93 -19.95
CA SER A 29 -14.84 -16.12 -20.46
C SER A 29 -15.31 -15.02 -19.51
N GLU A 30 -14.57 -14.67 -18.45
CA GLU A 30 -14.99 -13.60 -17.51
C GLU A 30 -13.87 -12.62 -17.09
N LEU A 31 -12.68 -12.67 -17.68
CA LEU A 31 -11.57 -11.75 -17.35
C LEU A 31 -11.40 -10.65 -18.40
N ALA A 32 -12.39 -9.78 -18.50
CA ALA A 32 -12.26 -8.46 -19.11
C ALA A 32 -12.66 -7.38 -18.09
N VAL A 33 -11.91 -7.28 -16.98
CA VAL A 33 -12.04 -6.19 -16.01
C VAL A 33 -10.65 -5.81 -15.44
N SER A 34 -10.13 -4.67 -15.92
CA SER A 34 -9.01 -3.84 -15.40
C SER A 34 -7.57 -4.35 -15.49
N GLY A 35 -6.70 -3.51 -16.06
CA GLY A 35 -5.27 -3.74 -16.28
C GLY A 35 -4.38 -3.68 -15.02
N ASP A 36 -4.96 -3.41 -13.85
CA ASP A 36 -4.20 -3.22 -12.61
C ASP A 36 -3.71 -4.51 -11.95
N THR A 37 -4.32 -5.67 -12.22
CA THR A 37 -4.00 -6.94 -11.51
C THR A 37 -3.18 -7.94 -12.33
N ASN A 38 -2.92 -7.65 -13.60
CA ASN A 38 -2.28 -8.56 -14.55
C ASN A 38 -1.12 -7.93 -15.33
N ALA A 39 -0.53 -6.84 -14.83
CA ALA A 39 0.61 -6.23 -15.50
C ALA A 39 1.83 -7.16 -15.46
N ILE A 40 2.59 -7.18 -16.55
CA ILE A 40 3.79 -8.01 -16.68
C ILE A 40 5.00 -7.10 -16.86
N GLN A 41 5.96 -7.18 -15.94
CA GLN A 41 7.28 -6.60 -16.10
C GLN A 41 8.24 -7.69 -16.58
N THR A 42 8.98 -7.43 -17.64
CA THR A 42 9.89 -8.40 -18.27
C THR A 42 11.34 -7.96 -18.09
N PHE A 43 12.20 -8.87 -17.68
CA PHE A 43 13.64 -8.67 -17.57
C PHE A 43 14.38 -9.72 -18.38
N ASN A 44 15.39 -9.30 -19.14
CA ASN A 44 16.33 -10.19 -19.80
C ASN A 44 17.58 -10.31 -18.94
N LEU A 45 17.62 -11.34 -18.10
CA LEU A 45 18.71 -11.61 -17.18
C LEU A 45 19.88 -12.24 -17.94
N LYS A 46 21.04 -11.59 -17.91
CA LYS A 46 22.28 -12.05 -18.55
C LYS A 46 23.08 -12.93 -17.59
N PRO A 47 24.01 -13.76 -18.08
CA PRO A 47 25.04 -14.37 -17.26
C PRO A 47 25.76 -13.34 -16.38
N GLY A 48 26.07 -13.72 -15.14
CA GLY A 48 26.67 -12.84 -14.14
C GLY A 48 25.63 -12.01 -13.37
N TRP A 49 26.03 -10.82 -12.93
CA TRP A 49 25.22 -9.92 -12.12
C TRP A 49 24.27 -9.07 -12.94
N ASN A 50 23.03 -8.95 -12.46
CA ASN A 50 21.97 -8.12 -13.04
C ASN A 50 21.38 -7.24 -11.93
N ALA A 51 21.27 -5.93 -12.17
CA ALA A 51 20.59 -5.01 -11.26
C ALA A 51 19.19 -4.69 -11.80
N ILE A 52 18.15 -5.16 -11.11
CA ILE A 52 16.75 -4.98 -11.54
C ILE A 52 15.98 -4.11 -10.54
N TYR A 53 15.05 -3.30 -11.04
CA TYR A 53 14.09 -2.52 -10.25
C TYR A 53 12.67 -2.98 -10.55
N LEU A 54 11.98 -3.45 -9.52
CA LEU A 54 10.66 -4.04 -9.66
C LEU A 54 9.56 -2.99 -9.50
N THR A 55 8.70 -2.80 -10.50
CA THR A 55 7.55 -1.88 -10.46
C THR A 55 6.22 -2.60 -10.20
N VAL A 56 6.17 -3.90 -10.49
CA VAL A 56 5.00 -4.76 -10.29
C VAL A 56 5.11 -5.54 -8.99
N GLN A 57 4.02 -5.60 -8.20
CA GLN A 57 3.98 -6.44 -7.00
C GLN A 57 3.56 -7.85 -7.38
N PRO A 58 4.43 -8.86 -7.27
CA PRO A 58 4.07 -10.22 -7.64
C PRO A 58 2.90 -10.72 -6.79
N ALA A 59 1.99 -11.48 -7.41
CA ALA A 59 0.90 -12.16 -6.71
C ALA A 59 1.44 -13.16 -5.65
N ASN A 60 2.55 -13.83 -5.96
CA ASN A 60 3.36 -14.56 -5.00
C ASN A 60 4.78 -13.99 -5.00
N SER A 61 5.14 -13.36 -3.89
CA SER A 61 6.41 -12.65 -3.71
C SER A 61 7.57 -13.54 -3.27
N ALA A 62 7.37 -14.84 -3.03
CA ALA A 62 8.45 -15.75 -2.66
C ALA A 62 9.51 -15.83 -3.77
N ILE A 63 10.79 -15.66 -3.43
CA ILE A 63 11.89 -15.60 -4.40
C ILE A 63 11.96 -16.87 -5.25
N ASP A 64 11.87 -18.05 -4.62
CA ASP A 64 11.90 -19.33 -5.32
C ASP A 64 10.74 -19.48 -6.32
N THR A 65 9.61 -18.81 -6.07
CA THR A 65 8.48 -18.80 -7.00
C THR A 65 8.69 -17.81 -8.13
N VAL A 66 9.17 -16.60 -7.84
CA VAL A 66 9.40 -15.57 -8.86
C VAL A 66 10.47 -15.99 -9.86
N PHE A 67 11.55 -16.62 -9.39
CA PHE A 67 12.65 -17.08 -10.24
C PHE A 67 12.55 -18.57 -10.59
N ALA A 68 11.36 -19.18 -10.47
CA ALA A 68 11.16 -20.58 -10.81
C ALA A 68 11.53 -20.86 -12.27
N GLY A 69 12.29 -21.92 -12.50
CA GLY A 69 12.78 -22.31 -13.84
C GLY A 69 13.99 -21.50 -14.34
N ILE A 70 14.46 -20.49 -13.60
CA ILE A 70 15.69 -19.77 -13.87
C ILE A 70 16.79 -20.31 -12.94
N PRO A 71 17.96 -20.69 -13.46
CA PRO A 71 19.09 -21.08 -12.62
C PRO A 71 19.77 -19.82 -12.08
N TRP A 72 19.29 -19.28 -10.97
CA TRP A 72 19.95 -18.20 -10.22
C TRP A 72 20.84 -18.78 -9.13
N SER A 73 21.91 -18.08 -8.73
CA SER A 73 22.76 -18.50 -7.60
C SER A 73 22.56 -17.65 -6.37
N SER A 74 22.22 -16.36 -6.51
CA SER A 74 21.87 -15.51 -5.37
C SER A 74 21.07 -14.28 -5.78
N VAL A 75 20.20 -13.81 -4.89
CA VAL A 75 19.43 -12.56 -5.02
C VAL A 75 19.70 -11.69 -3.79
N TRP A 76 20.00 -10.41 -4.03
CA TRP A 76 20.41 -9.47 -2.99
C TRP A 76 19.54 -8.22 -3.04
N ARG A 77 19.23 -7.65 -1.89
CA ARG A 77 18.54 -6.36 -1.77
C ARG A 77 19.30 -5.48 -0.79
N PHE A 78 19.61 -4.26 -1.22
CA PHE A 78 20.22 -3.29 -0.32
C PHE A 78 19.16 -2.78 0.67
N LYS A 79 19.50 -2.74 1.95
CA LYS A 79 18.67 -2.19 3.01
C LYS A 79 19.11 -0.75 3.28
N ASN A 80 18.31 0.21 2.86
CA ASN A 80 18.53 1.61 3.19
C ASN A 80 18.22 1.86 4.67
N ARG A 81 18.89 2.85 5.27
CA ARG A 81 18.69 3.27 6.69
C ARG A 81 17.23 3.65 7.04
N ARG A 82 16.40 3.90 6.03
CA ARG A 82 14.97 4.25 6.17
C ARG A 82 14.00 3.11 5.80
N ASP A 83 14.50 1.94 5.41
CA ASP A 83 13.64 0.79 5.11
C ASP A 83 13.07 0.19 6.40
N GLN A 84 11.78 -0.10 6.42
CA GLN A 84 11.15 -0.83 7.52
C GLN A 84 11.77 -2.23 7.61
N VAL A 85 12.14 -2.66 8.82
CA VAL A 85 12.62 -4.02 9.11
C VAL A 85 11.53 -5.01 8.66
N GLN A 86 11.86 -5.91 7.73
CA GLN A 86 10.98 -7.05 7.44
C GLN A 86 10.86 -7.88 8.72
N PHE A 87 9.62 -8.15 9.16
CA PHE A 87 9.33 -8.88 10.39
C PHE A 87 10.19 -10.14 10.53
N ILE A 88 10.80 -10.34 11.69
CA ILE A 88 11.43 -11.61 12.08
C ILE A 88 10.30 -12.64 12.19
N GLN A 89 10.38 -13.69 11.37
CA GLN A 89 9.37 -14.76 11.32
C GLN A 89 9.75 -15.98 12.16
N ASP A 90 11.03 -16.12 12.54
CA ASP A 90 11.56 -17.23 13.33
C ASP A 90 12.37 -16.70 14.52
N MET A 91 12.01 -17.15 15.73
CA MET A 91 12.64 -16.75 16.98
C MET A 91 14.01 -17.39 17.23
N SER A 92 14.44 -18.34 16.38
CA SER A 92 15.72 -19.03 16.48
C SER A 92 16.81 -18.46 15.56
N GLU A 93 16.49 -17.40 14.82
CA GLU A 93 17.39 -16.76 13.87
C GLU A 93 18.50 -15.98 14.59
N ALA A 94 19.75 -16.38 14.42
CA ALA A 94 20.89 -15.71 15.02
C ALA A 94 21.25 -14.43 14.26
N GLN A 95 21.43 -13.34 15.03
CA GLN A 95 22.11 -12.11 14.67
C GLN A 95 21.54 -11.37 13.43
N TRP A 96 20.45 -10.63 13.63
CA TRP A 96 19.85 -9.80 12.59
C TRP A 96 20.25 -8.33 12.74
N ASP A 97 20.99 -7.81 11.74
CA ASP A 97 21.07 -6.38 11.35
C ASP A 97 22.42 -5.64 11.45
N SER A 98 23.55 -6.30 11.16
CA SER A 98 24.77 -5.60 10.68
C SER A 98 24.89 -5.59 9.16
N ALA A 99 24.11 -6.42 8.45
CA ALA A 99 24.21 -6.56 7.01
C ALA A 99 23.40 -5.47 6.28
N LYS A 100 24.09 -4.56 5.59
CA LYS A 100 23.48 -3.60 4.64
C LYS A 100 22.74 -4.29 3.48
N TRP A 101 22.90 -5.61 3.35
CA TRP A 101 22.33 -6.42 2.28
C TRP A 101 21.50 -7.55 2.87
N LEU A 102 20.26 -7.66 2.41
CA LEU A 102 19.46 -8.86 2.55
C LEU A 102 19.82 -9.80 1.40
N VAL A 103 20.02 -11.09 1.69
CA VAL A 103 20.49 -12.07 0.70
C VAL A 103 19.60 -13.32 0.67
N ARG A 104 19.45 -13.88 -0.53
CA ARG A 104 18.81 -15.16 -0.77
C ARG A 104 19.72 -16.02 -1.65
N TRP A 105 20.01 -17.22 -1.18
CA TRP A 105 20.63 -18.34 -1.87
C TRP A 105 19.58 -19.44 -2.10
N PRO A 106 19.65 -20.20 -3.20
CA PRO A 106 18.74 -21.30 -3.45
C PRO A 106 18.97 -22.40 -2.42
N LEU A 107 17.91 -23.04 -1.94
CA LEU A 107 18.00 -24.08 -0.90
C LEU A 107 18.81 -25.30 -1.37
N LYS A 108 18.81 -25.55 -2.68
CA LYS A 108 19.60 -26.60 -3.33
C LYS A 108 20.57 -25.96 -4.31
N LEU A 109 21.76 -26.54 -4.47
CA LEU A 109 22.76 -26.04 -5.41
C LEU A 109 22.23 -26.06 -6.85
N THR A 110 22.30 -24.92 -7.54
CA THR A 110 21.82 -24.74 -8.92
C THR A 110 22.61 -25.59 -9.94
N ASN A 111 23.86 -25.94 -9.62
CA ASN A 111 24.76 -26.78 -10.45
C ASN A 111 25.27 -28.03 -9.70
N GLY A 112 24.56 -28.47 -8.66
CA GLY A 112 24.92 -29.68 -7.91
C GLY A 112 24.59 -30.98 -8.66
N PRO A 113 25.14 -32.14 -8.23
CA PRO A 113 24.75 -33.42 -8.81
C PRO A 113 23.24 -33.65 -8.62
N ALA A 114 22.61 -34.43 -9.52
CA ALA A 114 21.16 -34.54 -9.72
C ALA A 114 20.31 -34.91 -8.46
N ASN A 115 20.99 -35.29 -7.39
CA ASN A 115 20.52 -35.64 -6.07
C ASN A 115 20.17 -34.43 -5.17
N GLY A 116 20.26 -33.19 -5.66
CA GLY A 116 19.64 -32.04 -5.00
C GLY A 116 20.25 -31.69 -3.64
N GLN A 117 21.59 -31.74 -3.57
CA GLN A 117 22.38 -31.38 -2.40
C GLN A 117 21.99 -30.00 -1.86
N LEU A 118 21.77 -29.93 -0.54
CA LEU A 118 21.48 -28.68 0.16
C LEU A 118 22.62 -27.69 -0.05
N ASN A 119 22.28 -26.44 -0.29
CA ASN A 119 23.25 -25.37 -0.41
C ASN A 119 23.72 -24.99 1.00
N PRO A 120 25.01 -25.21 1.35
CA PRO A 120 25.47 -24.98 2.70
C PRO A 120 25.34 -23.52 3.11
N VAL A 121 25.39 -22.53 2.20
CA VAL A 121 25.23 -21.11 2.56
C VAL A 121 23.77 -20.65 2.67
N ALA A 122 22.80 -21.54 2.45
CA ALA A 122 21.38 -21.18 2.52
C ALA A 122 20.87 -20.90 3.93
N PHE A 123 21.66 -21.17 4.99
CA PHE A 123 21.32 -20.75 6.35
C PHE A 123 21.45 -19.23 6.55
N ASP A 124 22.25 -18.53 5.74
CA ASP A 124 22.42 -17.07 5.79
C ASP A 124 21.30 -16.30 5.06
N ASN A 125 20.19 -16.96 4.77
CA ASN A 125 19.11 -16.39 3.98
C ASN A 125 18.30 -15.37 4.78
N THR A 126 18.55 -14.09 4.52
CA THR A 126 17.86 -12.97 5.16
C THR A 126 16.81 -12.30 4.27
N LEU A 127 16.78 -12.62 2.98
CA LEU A 127 15.77 -12.14 2.02
C LEU A 127 14.81 -13.27 1.66
N SER A 128 13.51 -13.12 1.96
CA SER A 128 12.50 -14.15 1.67
C SER A 128 11.55 -13.80 0.52
N LYS A 129 11.39 -12.50 0.23
CA LYS A 129 10.38 -11.99 -0.70
C LYS A 129 10.89 -10.85 -1.57
N VAL A 130 10.36 -10.78 -2.80
CA VAL A 130 10.47 -9.60 -3.66
C VAL A 130 9.18 -8.79 -3.67
N SER A 131 9.29 -7.48 -3.73
CA SER A 131 8.17 -6.54 -3.72
C SER A 131 8.45 -5.39 -4.68
N ARG A 132 7.38 -4.75 -5.17
CA ARG A 132 7.53 -3.55 -6.01
C ARG A 132 8.24 -2.42 -5.25
N HIS A 133 8.70 -1.42 -5.98
CA HIS A 133 9.46 -0.25 -5.51
C HIS A 133 10.80 -0.60 -4.86
N ASN A 134 11.36 -1.76 -5.20
CA ASN A 134 12.62 -2.23 -4.66
C ASN A 134 13.57 -2.69 -5.76
N SER A 135 14.86 -2.50 -5.47
CA SER A 135 15.97 -2.93 -6.31
C SER A 135 16.54 -4.26 -5.82
N TYR A 136 16.89 -5.12 -6.77
CA TYR A 136 17.50 -6.42 -6.50
C TYR A 136 18.73 -6.63 -7.38
N LEU A 137 19.79 -7.22 -6.82
CA LEU A 137 20.89 -7.76 -7.58
C LEU A 137 20.69 -9.27 -7.73
N VAL A 138 20.66 -9.76 -8.96
CA VAL A 138 20.41 -11.16 -9.29
C VAL A 138 21.63 -11.71 -10.01
N HIS A 139 22.25 -12.74 -9.43
CA HIS A 139 23.36 -13.43 -10.09
C HIS A 139 22.87 -14.69 -10.82
N ILE A 140 23.17 -14.76 -12.11
CA ILE A 140 22.88 -15.89 -12.99
C ILE A 140 24.19 -16.62 -13.30
N PRO A 141 24.41 -17.84 -12.78
CA PRO A 141 25.56 -18.65 -13.14
C PRO A 141 25.51 -19.15 -14.60
N GLY A 142 26.66 -19.60 -15.09
CA GLY A 142 26.80 -20.19 -16.42
C GLY A 142 26.92 -19.15 -17.53
N THR A 143 26.49 -19.50 -18.74
CA THR A 143 26.69 -18.68 -19.96
C THR A 143 25.38 -18.32 -20.67
N ASN A 144 24.23 -18.74 -20.15
CA ASN A 144 22.93 -18.54 -20.80
C ASN A 144 22.18 -17.36 -20.19
N SER A 145 21.49 -16.59 -21.04
CA SER A 145 20.53 -15.58 -20.60
C SER A 145 19.14 -16.19 -20.39
N PHE A 146 18.35 -15.58 -19.51
CA PHE A 146 17.00 -16.00 -19.17
C PHE A 146 16.03 -14.82 -19.15
N THR A 147 14.79 -15.04 -19.59
CA THR A 147 13.74 -14.03 -19.47
C THR A 147 12.93 -14.27 -18.20
N LEU A 148 12.96 -13.30 -17.29
CA LEU A 148 12.10 -13.26 -16.12
C LEU A 148 10.86 -12.43 -16.44
N ARG A 149 9.67 -13.03 -16.28
CA ARG A 149 8.38 -12.33 -16.38
C ARG A 149 7.73 -12.28 -15.02
N VAL A 150 7.61 -11.08 -14.45
CA VAL A 150 6.93 -10.86 -13.18
C VAL A 150 5.54 -10.33 -13.46
N GLN A 151 4.51 -11.10 -13.12
CA GLN A 151 3.12 -10.68 -13.23
C GLN A 151 2.61 -10.22 -11.87
N GLY A 152 1.94 -9.07 -11.83
CA GLY A 152 1.54 -8.47 -10.57
C GLY A 152 0.72 -7.21 -10.66
N GLY A 153 0.45 -6.65 -9.48
CA GLY A 153 -0.26 -5.38 -9.32
C GLY A 153 0.67 -4.18 -9.47
N GLN A 154 0.28 -3.20 -10.30
CA GLN A 154 1.02 -1.92 -10.40
C GLN A 154 0.78 -1.05 -9.17
N GLY A 155 1.58 0.01 -9.03
CA GLY A 155 1.43 1.04 -8.00
C GLY A 155 2.50 2.11 -8.17
N HIS A 156 2.21 3.34 -7.77
CA HIS A 156 3.18 4.43 -7.80
C HIS A 156 3.57 4.84 -6.39
N LEU A 157 4.87 4.80 -6.09
CA LEU A 157 5.43 5.35 -4.87
C LEU A 157 6.69 6.15 -5.24
N PRO A 158 6.79 7.44 -4.87
CA PRO A 158 8.02 8.21 -5.08
C PRO A 158 9.22 7.57 -4.39
N VAL A 159 10.39 7.67 -5.01
CA VAL A 159 11.65 7.20 -4.41
C VAL A 159 11.90 7.96 -3.11
N ARG A 160 12.15 7.22 -2.02
CA ARG A 160 12.46 7.78 -0.71
C ARG A 160 13.96 7.99 -0.58
N TRP A 161 14.44 9.13 -1.07
CA TRP A 161 15.86 9.47 -1.04
C TRP A 161 16.42 9.59 0.38
N VAL A 162 17.52 8.89 0.65
CA VAL A 162 18.39 9.09 1.79
C VAL A 162 19.40 10.17 1.42
N THR A 163 19.36 11.27 2.18
CA THR A 163 20.26 12.42 2.01
C THR A 163 21.70 12.05 2.33
N ASP A 164 22.63 12.67 1.61
CA ASP A 164 24.07 12.45 1.72
C ASP A 164 24.45 10.97 1.65
N ASN A 165 23.83 10.24 0.73
CA ASN A 165 24.03 8.80 0.60
C ASN A 165 23.75 8.30 -0.81
N TYR A 166 24.26 7.11 -1.10
CA TYR A 166 23.91 6.34 -2.27
C TYR A 166 22.59 5.61 -2.05
N ASN A 167 21.72 5.65 -3.06
CA ASN A 167 20.40 5.02 -3.07
C ASN A 167 20.34 4.02 -4.23
N LEU A 168 20.06 2.75 -3.95
CA LEU A 168 19.92 1.73 -5.00
C LEU A 168 18.47 1.72 -5.50
N THR A 169 18.21 2.36 -6.63
CA THR A 169 16.85 2.59 -7.14
C THR A 169 16.78 2.49 -8.66
N GLY A 170 15.59 2.27 -9.21
CA GLY A 170 15.29 2.53 -10.62
C GLY A 170 14.81 3.97 -10.84
N LEU A 171 14.68 4.34 -12.11
CA LEU A 171 14.09 5.60 -12.57
C LEU A 171 12.81 5.32 -13.36
N PRO A 172 11.85 6.25 -13.42
CA PRO A 172 10.54 6.04 -14.05
C PRO A 172 10.61 6.11 -15.57
N VAL A 173 11.53 5.37 -16.20
CA VAL A 173 11.76 5.37 -17.64
C VAL A 173 10.50 4.90 -18.37
N ASN A 174 10.14 5.55 -19.48
CA ASN A 174 9.10 5.04 -20.36
C ASN A 174 9.50 3.67 -20.93
N PRO A 175 8.72 2.59 -20.69
CA PRO A 175 9.06 1.24 -21.13
C PRO A 175 8.90 1.02 -22.65
N ALA A 176 8.35 1.98 -23.40
CA ALA A 176 8.00 1.83 -24.81
C ALA A 176 8.80 2.78 -25.73
N PRO A 177 9.94 2.35 -26.29
CA PRO A 177 10.36 2.82 -27.59
C PRO A 177 9.46 2.17 -28.65
N VAL A 178 8.35 2.81 -29.02
CA VAL A 178 7.49 2.31 -30.11
C VAL A 178 8.27 2.38 -31.43
N VAL A 179 8.55 1.23 -32.03
CA VAL A 179 8.98 1.15 -33.43
C VAL A 179 7.78 1.55 -34.29
N VAL A 180 7.85 2.73 -34.92
CA VAL A 180 6.90 3.12 -35.97
C VAL A 180 7.12 2.17 -37.13
N GLY A 181 6.19 1.23 -37.32
CA GLY A 181 6.12 0.49 -38.58
C GLY A 181 5.90 1.49 -39.72
N THR A 182 6.85 1.56 -40.64
CA THR A 182 6.68 2.31 -41.89
C THR A 182 5.43 1.81 -42.59
N ALA A 183 4.62 2.76 -43.09
CA ALA A 183 3.33 2.50 -43.71
C ALA A 183 3.45 1.46 -44.84
N GLY A 184 2.96 0.25 -44.58
CA GLY A 184 2.93 -0.84 -45.52
C GLY A 184 2.37 -2.09 -44.86
N THR A 185 1.12 -2.42 -45.18
CA THR A 185 0.32 -3.58 -44.75
C THR A 185 -0.14 -3.63 -43.27
N PRO A 186 -1.46 -3.77 -43.01
CA PRO A 186 -2.01 -3.78 -41.66
C PRO A 186 -1.82 -5.15 -41.01
N SER A 187 -0.90 -5.25 -40.05
CA SER A 187 -0.91 -6.33 -39.06
C SER A 187 -1.54 -5.81 -37.77
N ALA A 188 -2.70 -6.37 -37.43
CA ALA A 188 -3.49 -5.96 -36.28
C ALA A 188 -2.87 -6.51 -34.98
N SER A 189 -2.24 -5.64 -34.18
CA SER A 189 -2.04 -5.89 -32.73
C SER A 189 -1.62 -4.68 -31.87
N ASN A 190 -1.43 -3.45 -32.39
CA ASN A 190 -1.03 -2.35 -31.49
C ASN A 190 -1.34 -0.92 -31.98
N VAL A 191 -2.53 -0.69 -32.55
CA VAL A 191 -2.95 0.67 -32.90
C VAL A 191 -3.55 1.35 -31.66
N LEU A 192 -2.74 2.13 -30.93
CA LEU A 192 -3.26 3.17 -30.04
C LEU A 192 -4.00 4.22 -30.90
N SER A 193 -5.09 4.78 -30.35
CA SER A 193 -5.77 5.95 -30.94
C SER A 193 -4.76 7.05 -31.31
N PRO A 194 -4.98 7.82 -32.39
CA PRO A 194 -4.05 8.87 -32.81
C PRO A 194 -3.81 9.84 -31.65
N ALA A 195 -2.52 10.13 -31.36
CA ALA A 195 -2.15 11.08 -30.32
C ALA A 195 -2.76 12.46 -30.64
N PRO A 196 -3.35 13.17 -29.65
CA PRO A 196 -3.96 14.48 -29.89
C PRO A 196 -2.90 15.50 -30.28
N SER A 197 -3.34 16.54 -31.00
CA SER A 197 -2.49 17.67 -31.40
C SER A 197 -1.79 18.27 -30.18
N GLY A 198 -0.46 18.35 -30.23
CA GLY A 198 0.36 18.93 -29.15
C GLY A 198 0.77 17.99 -28.03
N ALA A 199 0.40 16.70 -28.07
CA ALA A 199 0.97 15.68 -27.18
C ALA A 199 2.48 15.48 -27.46
N PRO A 200 3.29 15.07 -26.47
CA PRO A 200 4.72 14.82 -26.69
C PRO A 200 4.90 13.73 -27.76
N THR A 201 5.45 14.09 -28.92
CA THR A 201 5.81 13.17 -30.01
C THR A 201 7.31 12.88 -29.93
N THR A 202 7.68 11.63 -29.68
CA THR A 202 9.08 11.21 -29.81
C THR A 202 9.37 10.90 -31.28
N ALA A 203 10.13 11.76 -31.96
CA ALA A 203 10.68 11.46 -33.28
C ALA A 203 11.81 10.43 -33.12
N ALA A 204 11.59 9.20 -33.58
CA ALA A 204 12.43 8.01 -33.38
C ALA A 204 12.76 7.71 -31.90
N PRO A 205 12.66 6.46 -31.41
CA PRO A 205 12.95 6.18 -30.02
C PRO A 205 14.45 6.28 -29.73
N SER A 206 14.92 7.44 -29.26
CA SER A 206 16.20 7.53 -28.55
C SER A 206 15.98 7.05 -27.12
N VAL A 207 16.81 6.11 -26.67
CA VAL A 207 16.77 5.61 -25.28
C VAL A 207 17.05 6.77 -24.31
N PRO A 208 16.22 6.98 -23.28
CA PRO A 208 16.40 8.06 -22.31
C PRO A 208 17.79 8.09 -21.67
N LYS A 209 18.33 9.29 -21.43
CA LYS A 209 19.70 9.51 -20.94
C LYS A 209 19.73 9.99 -19.50
N VAL A 210 20.84 9.77 -18.79
CA VAL A 210 21.03 10.18 -17.39
C VAL A 210 20.70 11.66 -17.17
N GLY A 211 21.19 12.53 -18.07
CA GLY A 211 20.94 13.98 -17.99
C GLY A 211 19.46 14.35 -17.98
N GLU A 212 18.61 13.61 -18.68
CA GLU A 212 17.17 13.91 -18.80
C GLU A 212 16.39 13.66 -17.50
N PHE A 213 16.92 12.78 -16.63
CA PHE A 213 16.32 12.48 -15.34
C PHE A 213 16.93 13.32 -14.21
N LEU A 214 18.24 13.57 -14.25
CA LEU A 214 18.95 14.09 -13.08
C LEU A 214 19.28 15.59 -13.18
N SER A 215 19.49 16.14 -14.39
CA SER A 215 20.01 17.51 -14.55
C SER A 215 19.15 18.62 -13.94
N SER A 216 17.85 18.35 -13.76
CA SER A 216 16.89 19.27 -13.17
C SER A 216 16.85 19.22 -11.64
N TYR A 217 17.61 18.32 -11.00
CA TYR A 217 17.65 18.15 -9.55
C TYR A 217 19.05 18.49 -9.02
N PRO A 218 19.26 19.66 -8.39
CA PRO A 218 20.58 20.04 -7.85
C PRO A 218 21.08 19.08 -6.75
N GLU A 219 20.17 18.32 -6.12
CA GLU A 219 20.49 17.26 -5.16
C GLU A 219 21.16 16.05 -5.80
N LEU A 220 20.90 15.77 -7.09
CA LEU A 220 21.39 14.61 -7.83
C LEU A 220 22.43 14.99 -8.91
N TRP A 221 22.46 16.27 -9.31
CA TRP A 221 23.29 16.78 -10.40
C TRP A 221 24.30 17.84 -9.95
N ASP A 222 25.50 17.78 -10.51
CA ASP A 222 26.50 18.83 -10.40
C ASP A 222 26.48 19.70 -11.66
N GLY A 223 25.87 20.88 -11.55
CA GLY A 223 25.76 21.84 -12.65
C GLY A 223 27.10 22.35 -13.17
N THR A 224 28.14 22.40 -12.32
CA THR A 224 29.47 22.89 -12.71
C THR A 224 30.18 21.85 -13.58
N GLN A 225 30.04 20.57 -13.24
CA GLN A 225 30.65 19.47 -13.99
C GLN A 225 29.77 18.97 -15.14
N SER A 226 28.52 19.44 -15.22
CA SER A 226 27.50 18.91 -16.15
C SER A 226 27.42 17.37 -16.09
N ALA A 227 27.43 16.84 -14.86
CA ALA A 227 27.49 15.41 -14.59
C ALA A 227 26.60 15.04 -13.39
N PRO A 228 26.14 13.78 -13.29
CA PRO A 228 25.52 13.30 -12.06
C PRO A 228 26.50 13.40 -10.90
N ARG A 229 26.03 13.77 -9.70
CA ARG A 229 26.89 13.82 -8.49
C ARG A 229 27.49 12.46 -8.13
N GLY A 230 26.79 11.40 -8.54
CA GLY A 230 27.26 10.03 -8.52
C GLY A 230 26.17 9.13 -9.03
N MET A 231 26.39 8.44 -10.14
CA MET A 231 25.49 7.42 -10.66
C MET A 231 26.31 6.25 -11.18
N TYR A 232 25.92 5.02 -10.85
CA TYR A 232 26.67 3.81 -11.24
C TYR A 232 25.74 2.72 -11.75
N ARG A 233 26.21 2.01 -12.78
CA ARG A 233 25.58 0.81 -13.35
C ARG A 233 26.41 -0.43 -12.99
N LEU A 234 25.73 -1.54 -12.72
CA LEU A 234 26.36 -2.83 -12.45
C LEU A 234 26.74 -3.53 -13.75
N THR A 235 27.97 -4.02 -13.85
CA THR A 235 28.41 -4.91 -14.93
C THR A 235 28.08 -6.37 -14.60
N ALA A 236 28.11 -7.23 -15.61
CA ALA A 236 27.94 -8.68 -15.44
C ALA A 236 28.97 -9.30 -14.47
N ASP A 237 30.17 -8.72 -14.38
CA ASP A 237 31.23 -9.19 -13.47
C ASP A 237 31.05 -8.70 -12.03
N GLY A 238 29.97 -7.95 -11.74
CA GLY A 238 29.68 -7.44 -10.40
C GLY A 238 30.40 -6.14 -10.05
N ILE A 239 30.92 -5.43 -11.06
CA ILE A 239 31.64 -4.17 -10.88
C ILE A 239 30.68 -2.99 -11.13
N TRP A 240 30.69 -2.01 -10.24
CA TRP A 240 29.94 -0.77 -10.43
C TRP A 240 30.78 0.24 -11.21
N VAL A 241 30.28 0.64 -12.38
CA VAL A 241 30.95 1.57 -13.29
C VAL A 241 30.22 2.91 -13.25
N PRO A 242 30.95 4.04 -13.11
CA PRO A 242 30.33 5.37 -13.09
C PRO A 242 29.63 5.66 -14.43
N MET A 243 28.51 6.36 -14.35
CA MET A 243 27.73 6.80 -15.49
C MET A 243 27.87 8.31 -15.69
N VAL A 244 27.82 8.74 -16.94
CA VAL A 244 27.87 10.15 -17.36
C VAL A 244 26.54 10.60 -17.96
N ALA A 245 26.40 11.90 -18.20
CA ALA A 245 25.19 12.55 -18.71
C ALA A 245 24.54 11.85 -19.92
N GLY A 246 25.36 11.40 -20.87
CA GLY A 246 24.94 10.79 -22.13
C GLY A 246 24.69 9.29 -22.08
N ASP A 247 24.89 8.65 -20.93
CA ASP A 247 24.64 7.22 -20.78
C ASP A 247 23.14 6.93 -20.75
N GLU A 248 22.77 5.76 -21.26
CA GLU A 248 21.38 5.30 -21.32
C GLU A 248 20.87 4.86 -19.96
N VAL A 249 19.61 5.18 -19.68
CA VAL A 249 18.82 4.68 -18.55
C VAL A 249 17.74 3.76 -19.09
N LYS A 250 17.58 2.59 -18.47
CA LYS A 250 16.68 1.53 -18.94
C LYS A 250 15.55 1.31 -17.94
N TYR A 251 14.36 1.06 -18.49
CA TYR A 251 13.22 0.65 -17.68
C TYR A 251 13.51 -0.65 -16.94
N GLY A 252 13.25 -0.66 -15.63
CA GLY A 252 13.45 -1.82 -14.77
C GLY A 252 14.92 -2.14 -14.45
N GLU A 253 15.89 -1.31 -14.82
CA GLU A 253 17.27 -1.43 -14.34
C GLU A 253 17.45 -0.62 -13.05
N ALA A 254 18.23 -1.15 -12.11
CA ALA A 254 18.56 -0.45 -10.86
C ALA A 254 19.96 0.16 -10.92
N TYR A 255 20.12 1.33 -10.32
CA TYR A 255 21.36 2.10 -10.30
C TYR A 255 21.67 2.54 -8.88
N TRP A 256 22.95 2.68 -8.57
CA TRP A 256 23.35 3.50 -7.44
C TRP A 256 23.28 4.96 -7.84
N VAL A 257 22.52 5.77 -7.10
CA VAL A 257 22.45 7.22 -7.30
C VAL A 257 22.77 7.91 -5.99
N TYR A 258 23.82 8.74 -5.99
CA TYR A 258 24.16 9.59 -4.86
C TYR A 258 23.23 10.79 -4.82
N ALA A 259 22.68 11.06 -3.65
CA ALA A 259 21.81 12.19 -3.42
C ALA A 259 22.39 13.05 -2.29
N LYS A 260 22.82 14.27 -2.62
CA LYS A 260 23.29 15.26 -1.64
C LYS A 260 22.14 15.75 -0.75
N GLY A 261 20.94 15.81 -1.31
CA GLY A 261 19.69 16.15 -0.63
C GLY A 261 18.60 15.12 -0.94
N ALA A 262 17.37 15.39 -0.50
CA ALA A 262 16.23 14.51 -0.75
C ALA A 262 15.26 15.21 -1.71
N PRO A 263 15.41 15.03 -3.03
CA PRO A 263 14.45 15.58 -3.96
C PRO A 263 13.08 14.94 -3.72
N LYS A 264 12.00 15.73 -3.86
CA LYS A 264 10.63 15.26 -3.59
C LYS A 264 10.15 14.20 -4.58
N THR A 265 10.71 14.23 -5.79
CA THR A 265 10.37 13.32 -6.89
C THR A 265 11.65 12.89 -7.61
N SER A 266 11.52 12.02 -8.60
CA SER A 266 12.63 11.52 -9.42
C SER A 266 12.08 11.26 -10.81
N GLY A 267 12.68 11.80 -11.86
CA GLY A 267 12.07 11.74 -13.18
C GLY A 267 12.27 13.04 -13.97
N SER A 268 12.11 12.98 -15.28
CA SER A 268 12.02 14.19 -16.13
C SER A 268 10.83 15.09 -15.77
N PHE A 269 9.80 14.54 -15.13
CA PHE A 269 8.81 15.26 -14.33
C PHE A 269 8.45 14.44 -13.10
N GLY A 270 7.90 15.08 -12.06
CA GLY A 270 7.52 14.45 -10.81
C GLY A 270 6.00 14.20 -10.71
N LEU A 271 5.65 13.11 -10.04
CA LEU A 271 4.27 12.78 -9.66
C LEU A 271 4.20 12.44 -8.17
N GLU A 272 3.33 13.14 -7.45
CA GLU A 272 2.96 12.86 -6.07
C GLU A 272 1.46 12.52 -6.00
N LEU A 273 1.11 11.54 -5.18
CA LEU A 273 -0.29 11.22 -4.84
C LEU A 273 -0.60 11.81 -3.46
N ASP A 274 -1.85 12.18 -3.23
CA ASP A 274 -2.35 12.58 -1.91
C ASP A 274 -2.16 11.52 -0.81
N TYR A 275 -2.41 10.25 -1.15
CA TYR A 275 -2.26 9.12 -0.25
C TYR A 275 -2.09 7.79 -0.99
N GLY A 276 -1.31 6.89 -0.40
CA GLY A 276 -1.15 5.51 -0.89
C GLY A 276 -0.38 5.41 -2.20
N GLU A 277 -0.55 4.27 -2.89
CA GLU A 277 0.15 3.95 -4.14
C GLU A 277 -0.80 3.88 -5.36
N SER A 278 -2.08 4.24 -5.13
CA SER A 278 -3.21 4.11 -6.04
C SER A 278 -4.25 5.20 -5.79
N LEU A 279 -5.02 5.53 -6.83
CA LEU A 279 -6.17 6.43 -6.80
C LEU A 279 -7.46 5.63 -6.55
N ASP A 280 -7.57 5.09 -5.35
CA ASP A 280 -8.78 4.43 -4.85
C ASP A 280 -9.79 5.45 -4.30
N PHE A 281 -10.97 5.50 -4.90
CA PHE A 281 -12.13 6.28 -4.48
C PHE A 281 -13.05 5.38 -3.62
N PRO A 282 -13.07 5.55 -2.28
CA PRO A 282 -13.95 4.82 -1.39
C PRO A 282 -15.42 5.29 -1.53
N ASP A 283 -16.35 4.54 -0.95
CA ASP A 283 -17.80 4.82 -1.07
C ASP A 283 -18.23 6.19 -0.50
N ASP A 284 -17.38 6.88 0.26
CA ASP A 284 -17.65 8.17 0.89
C ASP A 284 -16.76 9.32 0.37
N ASN A 285 -15.85 9.03 -0.58
CA ASN A 285 -15.00 10.07 -1.16
C ASN A 285 -14.88 9.94 -2.68
N ASP A 286 -15.46 10.91 -3.37
CA ASP A 286 -15.37 11.05 -4.83
C ASP A 286 -14.20 11.93 -5.28
N ARG A 287 -13.31 12.37 -4.38
CA ARG A 287 -12.19 13.24 -4.72
C ARG A 287 -10.86 12.67 -4.30
N ARG A 288 -9.91 12.69 -5.23
CA ARG A 288 -8.49 12.41 -5.00
C ARG A 288 -7.67 13.52 -5.63
N THR A 289 -6.45 13.75 -5.15
CA THR A 289 -5.54 14.71 -5.79
C THR A 289 -4.24 14.06 -6.20
N ILE A 290 -3.71 14.54 -7.33
CA ILE A 290 -2.33 14.30 -7.74
C ILE A 290 -1.63 15.63 -7.90
N LYS A 291 -0.33 15.63 -7.72
CA LYS A 291 0.50 16.80 -7.94
C LYS A 291 1.58 16.47 -8.96
N LEU A 292 1.61 17.26 -10.03
CA LEU A 292 2.63 17.20 -11.06
C LEU A 292 3.68 18.26 -10.77
N VAL A 293 4.94 17.90 -10.92
CA VAL A 293 6.08 18.77 -10.68
C VAL A 293 6.93 18.83 -11.94
N ASN A 294 7.14 20.02 -12.50
CA ASN A 294 8.11 20.23 -13.56
C ASN A 294 9.43 20.76 -12.95
N PRO A 295 10.46 19.93 -12.79
CA PRO A 295 11.74 20.37 -12.22
C PRO A 295 12.59 21.17 -13.23
N LYS A 296 12.23 21.16 -14.53
CA LYS A 296 13.03 21.75 -15.60
C LYS A 296 12.93 23.28 -15.60
N SER A 297 13.95 23.92 -16.15
CA SER A 297 13.96 25.36 -16.47
C SER A 297 13.17 25.72 -17.74
N THR A 298 12.57 24.73 -18.40
CA THR A 298 11.71 24.88 -19.58
C THR A 298 10.33 24.26 -19.31
N SER A 299 9.32 24.62 -20.11
CA SER A 299 8.01 23.99 -19.99
C SER A 299 8.05 22.52 -20.39
N THR A 300 7.16 21.73 -19.81
CA THR A 300 7.00 20.31 -20.15
C THR A 300 5.54 19.95 -20.34
N LYS A 301 5.29 18.97 -21.22
CA LYS A 301 3.93 18.51 -21.53
C LYS A 301 3.78 17.09 -21.02
N VAL A 302 2.81 16.90 -20.12
CA VAL A 302 2.46 15.60 -19.56
C VAL A 302 1.18 15.12 -20.22
N ARG A 303 1.25 14.01 -20.93
CA ARG A 303 0.08 13.27 -21.41
C ARG A 303 -0.53 12.51 -20.23
N ILE A 304 -1.84 12.66 -20.02
CA ILE A 304 -2.62 11.94 -19.02
C ILE A 304 -3.66 11.10 -19.76
N GLN A 305 -3.59 9.78 -19.60
CA GLN A 305 -4.42 8.85 -20.35
C GLN A 305 -4.85 7.67 -19.47
N LEU A 306 -6.11 7.27 -19.58
CA LEU A 306 -6.54 5.97 -19.08
C LEU A 306 -6.08 4.88 -20.05
N GLN A 307 -5.57 3.77 -19.53
CA GLN A 307 -5.28 2.61 -20.35
C GLN A 307 -6.57 2.16 -21.06
N ALA A 308 -6.49 1.97 -22.38
CA ALA A 308 -7.62 1.48 -23.15
C ALA A 308 -8.04 0.10 -22.63
N ALA A 309 -9.36 -0.13 -22.46
CA ALA A 309 -9.87 -1.48 -22.24
C ALA A 309 -9.39 -2.35 -23.41
N GLY A 310 -8.67 -3.43 -23.11
CA GLY A 310 -7.80 -4.10 -24.08
C GLY A 310 -8.46 -4.38 -25.43
N THR A 311 -7.92 -3.80 -26.50
CA THR A 311 -8.05 -4.32 -27.86
C THR A 311 -7.14 -5.54 -27.98
N VAL A 312 -7.49 -6.62 -27.30
CA VAL A 312 -7.04 -7.94 -27.70
C VAL A 312 -8.20 -8.51 -28.50
N SER A 313 -8.05 -8.51 -29.83
CA SER A 313 -8.88 -9.36 -30.67
C SER A 313 -8.76 -10.79 -30.14
N LEU A 314 -9.89 -11.40 -29.78
CA LEU A 314 -10.00 -12.85 -29.71
C LEU A 314 -9.65 -13.35 -31.11
N SER A 315 -8.39 -13.75 -31.32
CA SER A 315 -8.06 -14.57 -32.48
C SER A 315 -8.92 -15.83 -32.38
N ALA A 316 -9.52 -16.17 -33.52
CA ALA A 316 -10.63 -17.08 -33.69
C ALA A 316 -10.57 -18.31 -32.77
N THR A 317 -11.73 -18.71 -32.27
CA THR A 317 -12.00 -20.07 -31.81
C THR A 317 -11.44 -21.06 -32.83
N ILE A 318 -10.24 -21.60 -32.60
CA ILE A 318 -9.84 -22.83 -33.24
C ILE A 318 -10.72 -23.87 -32.55
N ALA A 319 -11.81 -24.26 -33.21
CA ALA A 319 -12.50 -25.48 -32.85
C ALA A 319 -11.43 -26.58 -32.82
N ALA A 320 -11.35 -27.34 -31.72
CA ALA A 320 -10.46 -28.49 -31.66
C ALA A 320 -10.69 -29.31 -32.94
N PRO A 321 -9.63 -29.72 -33.66
CA PRO A 321 -9.83 -30.68 -34.74
C PRO A 321 -10.45 -31.89 -34.08
N ASN A 322 -11.65 -32.28 -34.50
CA ASN A 322 -12.29 -33.54 -34.09
C ASN A 322 -11.56 -34.74 -34.73
N ASP A 323 -10.30 -34.58 -35.13
CA ASP A 323 -9.49 -35.59 -35.79
C ASP A 323 -9.02 -36.59 -34.72
N PRO A 324 -9.44 -37.87 -34.78
CA PRO A 324 -9.04 -38.88 -33.81
C PRO A 324 -7.52 -39.13 -33.78
N ASN A 325 -6.75 -38.59 -34.73
CA ASN A 325 -5.34 -38.93 -34.94
C ASN A 325 -4.35 -37.78 -34.66
N PHE A 326 -4.68 -36.86 -33.75
CA PHE A 326 -3.75 -35.80 -33.37
C PHE A 326 -2.51 -36.37 -32.64
N GLY A 327 -1.40 -36.52 -33.37
CA GLY A 327 -0.13 -37.05 -32.85
C GLY A 327 0.69 -37.95 -33.80
N ASP A 328 0.25 -38.21 -35.03
CA ASP A 328 1.03 -39.00 -35.99
C ASP A 328 2.11 -38.13 -36.70
N PRO A 329 3.42 -38.40 -36.50
CA PRO A 329 4.50 -37.60 -37.08
C PRO A 329 4.70 -37.78 -38.60
N ASN A 330 3.93 -38.65 -39.28
CA ASN A 330 4.21 -39.03 -40.67
C ASN A 330 3.23 -38.49 -41.74
N LYS A 331 2.42 -37.46 -41.48
CA LYS A 331 1.53 -36.88 -42.51
C LYS A 331 1.67 -35.36 -42.67
N ALA A 332 1.91 -34.92 -43.91
CA ALA A 332 2.16 -33.52 -44.27
C ALA A 332 0.91 -32.62 -44.13
N THR A 333 1.10 -31.45 -43.53
CA THR A 333 0.07 -30.43 -43.28
C THR A 333 -0.27 -29.64 -44.54
N VAL A 334 -1.55 -29.57 -44.91
CA VAL A 334 -2.06 -28.76 -46.03
C VAL A 334 -2.35 -27.33 -45.57
N THR A 335 -1.81 -26.36 -46.30
CA THR A 335 -2.02 -24.91 -46.17
C THR A 335 -3.23 -24.45 -46.99
N GLU A 336 -4.33 -24.01 -46.35
CA GLU A 336 -5.20 -22.93 -46.84
C GLU A 336 -5.94 -22.25 -45.67
N PRO A 337 -6.15 -20.91 -45.69
CA PRO A 337 -6.82 -20.17 -44.61
C PRO A 337 -8.35 -20.11 -44.82
N PRO A 338 -9.19 -20.26 -43.76
CA PRO A 338 -10.63 -20.18 -43.90
C PRO A 338 -11.12 -18.72 -43.94
N THR A 339 -11.95 -18.44 -44.94
CA THR A 339 -12.71 -17.20 -45.16
C THR A 339 -14.05 -17.27 -44.41
N GLY A 340 -14.28 -16.36 -43.46
CA GLY A 340 -15.54 -16.32 -42.71
C GLY A 340 -15.59 -15.15 -41.73
N GLN A 341 -16.02 -13.98 -42.22
CA GLN A 341 -16.14 -12.74 -41.45
C GLN A 341 -17.54 -12.68 -40.83
N ALA A 342 -17.65 -12.78 -39.50
CA ALA A 342 -18.87 -12.49 -38.75
C ALA A 342 -18.81 -11.06 -38.20
N THR A 343 -19.68 -10.19 -38.71
CA THR A 343 -19.92 -8.83 -38.23
C THR A 343 -20.71 -8.84 -36.93
N SER A 344 -20.06 -8.52 -35.81
CA SER A 344 -20.74 -8.25 -34.53
C SER A 344 -20.89 -6.75 -34.33
N GLY A 345 -22.11 -6.31 -34.02
CA GLY A 345 -22.54 -4.92 -33.99
C GLY A 345 -21.71 -4.02 -33.06
N SER A 346 -21.35 -2.87 -33.62
CA SER A 346 -20.92 -1.69 -32.89
C SER A 346 -22.06 -1.25 -31.96
N GLN A 347 -21.98 -1.61 -30.68
CA GLN A 347 -22.63 -0.84 -29.63
C GLN A 347 -21.67 0.31 -29.31
N GLY A 348 -22.02 1.52 -29.72
CA GLY A 348 -21.27 2.73 -29.44
C GLY A 348 -21.16 2.95 -27.93
N VAL A 349 -20.08 2.46 -27.32
CA VAL A 349 -19.70 2.85 -25.97
C VAL A 349 -19.07 4.23 -26.10
N ASN A 350 -19.85 5.27 -25.80
CA ASN A 350 -19.28 6.58 -25.53
C ASN A 350 -18.31 6.40 -24.33
N ASN A 351 -17.01 6.35 -24.62
CA ASN A 351 -15.91 6.19 -23.66
C ASN A 351 -15.76 7.44 -22.77
N VAL A 352 -16.78 7.78 -21.98
CA VAL A 352 -16.67 8.83 -20.98
C VAL A 352 -16.04 8.20 -19.74
N SER A 353 -14.81 8.60 -19.43
CA SER A 353 -14.15 8.26 -18.17
C SER A 353 -15.09 8.59 -16.99
N PRO A 354 -15.29 7.68 -16.02
CA PRO A 354 -16.00 8.01 -14.79
C PRO A 354 -15.15 8.88 -13.85
N ILE A 355 -13.95 9.29 -14.26
CA ILE A 355 -13.12 10.26 -13.54
C ILE A 355 -13.01 11.53 -14.38
N GLU A 356 -13.46 12.65 -13.82
CA GLU A 356 -13.22 14.00 -14.30
C GLU A 356 -11.94 14.54 -13.65
N ILE A 357 -11.10 15.28 -14.38
CA ILE A 357 -9.93 15.95 -13.80
C ILE A 357 -10.11 17.45 -13.92
N VAL A 358 -9.90 18.17 -12.81
CA VAL A 358 -10.03 19.62 -12.74
C VAL A 358 -8.79 20.25 -12.12
N THR A 359 -8.46 21.48 -12.53
CA THR A 359 -7.40 22.28 -11.92
C THR A 359 -8.02 23.33 -11.00
N PRO A 360 -7.59 23.44 -9.73
CA PRO A 360 -8.00 24.53 -8.86
C PRO A 360 -7.33 25.84 -9.31
N THR A 361 -8.12 26.87 -9.55
CA THR A 361 -7.64 28.23 -9.86
C THR A 361 -8.27 29.24 -8.91
N VAL A 362 -7.76 30.48 -8.91
CA VAL A 362 -8.34 31.58 -8.13
C VAL A 362 -9.79 31.88 -8.55
N ALA A 363 -10.18 31.54 -9.79
CA ALA A 363 -11.53 31.68 -10.33
C ALA A 363 -12.43 30.45 -10.10
N GLY A 364 -11.96 29.43 -9.36
CA GLY A 364 -12.66 28.18 -9.10
C GLY A 364 -12.04 26.96 -9.79
N MET A 365 -12.78 25.85 -9.86
CA MET A 365 -12.34 24.61 -10.50
C MET A 365 -12.53 24.70 -12.01
N VAL A 366 -11.43 24.60 -12.76
CA VAL A 366 -11.44 24.61 -14.23
C VAL A 366 -11.29 23.17 -14.73
N PRO A 367 -12.28 22.61 -15.46
CA PRO A 367 -12.17 21.27 -16.02
C PRO A 367 -11.02 21.16 -17.03
N ILE A 368 -10.28 20.06 -16.95
CA ILE A 368 -9.37 19.64 -18.03
C ILE A 368 -10.16 18.64 -18.88
N ASN A 369 -10.49 19.01 -20.12
CA ASN A 369 -11.15 18.10 -21.05
C ASN A 369 -10.21 16.92 -21.41
N LEU A 370 -10.44 15.78 -20.77
CA LEU A 370 -9.78 14.51 -21.09
C LEU A 370 -10.58 13.73 -22.15
N GLY A 371 -10.59 14.20 -23.40
CA GLY A 371 -11.05 13.34 -24.48
C GLY A 371 -10.04 12.21 -24.70
N LEU A 372 -10.20 11.05 -24.04
CA LEU A 372 -9.37 9.81 -24.10
C LEU A 372 -7.82 9.96 -23.95
N SER A 373 -7.28 11.17 -23.89
CA SER A 373 -5.87 11.54 -23.70
C SER A 373 -5.78 13.07 -23.50
N GLY A 374 -5.70 13.54 -22.26
CA GLY A 374 -5.48 14.97 -21.99
C GLY A 374 -3.99 15.31 -22.01
N VAL A 375 -3.64 16.57 -22.31
CA VAL A 375 -2.28 17.09 -22.18
C VAL A 375 -2.29 18.24 -21.18
N VAL A 376 -1.41 18.16 -20.19
CA VAL A 376 -1.17 19.23 -19.22
C VAL A 376 0.19 19.83 -19.51
N GLU A 377 0.21 21.10 -19.88
CA GLU A 377 1.45 21.87 -19.99
C GLU A 377 1.78 22.52 -18.64
N LEU A 378 2.98 22.24 -18.15
CA LEU A 378 3.55 22.79 -16.93
C LEU A 378 4.65 23.78 -17.32
N ALA A 379 4.58 25.01 -16.79
CA ALA A 379 5.65 25.99 -16.94
C ALA A 379 6.93 25.51 -16.24
N ALA A 380 8.06 26.18 -16.55
CA ALA A 380 9.33 25.91 -15.89
C ALA A 380 9.21 26.02 -14.36
N GLY A 381 9.67 25.03 -13.62
CA GLY A 381 9.60 24.99 -12.16
C GLY A 381 8.19 24.84 -11.57
N GLU A 382 7.14 24.66 -12.38
CA GLU A 382 5.76 24.64 -11.89
C GLU A 382 5.43 23.38 -11.08
N GLU A 383 4.81 23.56 -9.92
CA GLU A 383 4.09 22.50 -9.20
C GLU A 383 2.58 22.71 -9.38
N ARG A 384 1.89 21.79 -10.07
CA ARG A 384 0.43 21.87 -10.31
C ARG A 384 -0.32 20.74 -9.64
N THR A 385 -1.30 21.09 -8.81
CA THR A 385 -2.23 20.11 -8.23
C THR A 385 -3.41 19.91 -9.17
N LEU A 386 -3.75 18.66 -9.45
CA LEU A 386 -4.95 18.26 -10.19
C LEU A 386 -5.89 17.51 -9.25
N VAL A 387 -7.17 17.85 -9.29
CA VAL A 387 -8.22 17.17 -8.53
C VAL A 387 -8.93 16.20 -9.47
N LEU A 388 -8.94 14.93 -9.11
CA LEU A 388 -9.69 13.90 -9.80
C LEU A 388 -11.01 13.69 -9.07
N ILE A 389 -12.12 13.75 -9.81
CA ILE A 389 -13.49 13.65 -9.31
C ILE A 389 -14.14 12.42 -9.92
N ALA A 390 -14.55 11.46 -9.09
CA ALA A 390 -15.27 10.27 -9.51
C ALA A 390 -16.75 10.58 -9.76
N ASN A 391 -17.22 10.37 -10.98
CA ASN A 391 -18.62 10.32 -11.33
C ASN A 391 -19.17 8.91 -11.07
N ARG A 392 -19.59 8.66 -9.83
CA ARG A 392 -20.08 7.35 -9.41
C ARG A 392 -21.37 6.90 -10.11
N SER A 393 -22.11 7.83 -10.72
CA SER A 393 -23.34 7.52 -11.45
C SER A 393 -23.11 6.73 -12.74
N SER A 394 -21.92 6.85 -13.35
CA SER A 394 -21.52 6.12 -14.56
C SER A 394 -20.79 4.80 -14.29
N VAL A 395 -20.56 4.45 -13.02
CA VAL A 395 -19.83 3.24 -12.61
C VAL A 395 -20.78 2.06 -12.41
N GLY A 396 -20.48 0.90 -12.99
CA GLY A 396 -21.29 -0.32 -12.83
C GLY A 396 -21.35 -0.88 -11.41
N ALA A 397 -22.25 -1.84 -11.15
CA ALA A 397 -22.49 -2.45 -9.83
C ALA A 397 -21.27 -3.13 -9.20
N THR A 398 -20.29 -3.51 -10.02
CA THR A 398 -19.03 -4.17 -9.62
C THR A 398 -17.90 -3.17 -9.31
N GLY A 399 -18.19 -1.87 -9.35
CA GLY A 399 -17.18 -0.82 -9.30
C GLY A 399 -16.48 -0.63 -10.65
N TRP A 400 -15.54 0.31 -10.69
CA TRP A 400 -14.70 0.60 -11.84
C TRP A 400 -13.23 0.52 -11.44
N ARG A 401 -12.37 0.06 -12.35
CA ARG A 401 -10.93 -0.03 -12.16
C ARG A 401 -10.24 0.20 -13.50
N ASN A 402 -9.17 0.99 -13.52
CA ASN A 402 -8.33 1.19 -14.69
C ASN A 402 -6.95 1.73 -14.30
N LEU A 403 -6.00 1.70 -15.23
CA LEU A 403 -4.67 2.26 -15.04
C LEU A 403 -4.60 3.68 -15.63
N LEU A 404 -4.19 4.65 -14.81
CA LEU A 404 -3.88 6.01 -15.25
C LEU A 404 -2.40 6.08 -15.64
N LEU A 405 -2.13 6.44 -16.88
CA LEU A 405 -0.80 6.64 -17.43
C LEU A 405 -0.50 8.14 -17.51
N LEU A 406 0.63 8.55 -16.94
CA LEU A 406 1.16 9.90 -17.05
C LEU A 406 2.53 9.84 -17.70
N ASP A 407 2.73 10.54 -18.82
CA ASP A 407 3.93 10.40 -19.65
C ASP A 407 4.35 11.72 -20.31
N ASP A 408 5.64 12.06 -20.25
CA ASP A 408 6.23 13.19 -21.00
C ASP A 408 7.09 12.74 -22.20
N GLY A 409 7.08 11.43 -22.50
CA GLY A 409 7.93 10.80 -23.51
C GLY A 409 9.27 10.30 -22.99
N ILE A 410 9.66 10.69 -21.77
CA ILE A 410 10.91 10.27 -21.10
C ILE A 410 10.57 9.48 -19.84
N SER A 411 9.77 10.07 -18.96
CA SER A 411 9.26 9.44 -17.75
C SER A 411 7.82 8.97 -17.96
N THR A 412 7.50 7.80 -17.43
CA THR A 412 6.12 7.30 -17.35
C THR A 412 5.79 6.86 -15.94
N TYR A 413 4.65 7.32 -15.42
CA TYR A 413 4.04 6.83 -14.19
C TYR A 413 2.77 6.06 -14.48
N GLN A 414 2.61 4.92 -13.80
CA GLN A 414 1.46 4.03 -13.94
C GLN A 414 0.75 3.97 -12.58
N VAL A 415 -0.45 4.55 -12.51
CA VAL A 415 -1.20 4.69 -11.27
C VAL A 415 -2.53 3.92 -11.37
N PRO A 416 -2.69 2.83 -10.60
CA PRO A 416 -3.98 2.15 -10.49
C PRO A 416 -5.05 3.13 -9.99
N ALA A 417 -6.24 3.10 -10.58
CA ALA A 417 -7.36 3.90 -10.16
C ALA A 417 -8.60 3.02 -10.01
N SER A 418 -9.33 3.15 -8.89
CA SER A 418 -10.54 2.38 -8.66
C SER A 418 -11.66 3.21 -8.05
N ILE A 419 -12.90 2.98 -8.49
CA ILE A 419 -14.09 3.54 -7.87
C ILE A 419 -14.90 2.38 -7.30
N LYS A 420 -15.09 2.37 -5.99
CA LYS A 420 -15.97 1.41 -5.34
C LYS A 420 -17.43 1.84 -5.50
N ARG A 421 -18.30 0.87 -5.75
CA ARG A 421 -19.75 1.05 -5.73
C ARG A 421 -20.36 -0.07 -4.90
N SER A 422 -20.75 0.23 -3.65
CA SER A 422 -21.46 -0.72 -2.81
C SER A 422 -22.87 -1.05 -3.34
N ALA A 423 -23.23 -2.35 -3.34
CA ALA A 423 -24.54 -2.85 -3.77
C ALA A 423 -25.74 -2.30 -2.96
N THR A 424 -25.48 -1.78 -1.76
CA THR A 424 -26.47 -1.14 -0.89
C THR A 424 -27.08 0.14 -1.49
N LEU A 425 -26.39 0.77 -2.45
CA LEU A 425 -26.85 1.97 -3.17
C LEU A 425 -27.55 1.66 -4.51
N LEU A 426 -27.62 0.39 -4.95
CA LEU A 426 -28.21 0.01 -6.24
C LEU A 426 -29.73 -0.17 -6.23
N THR A 427 -30.36 -0.23 -5.06
CA THR A 427 -31.82 -0.21 -4.96
C THR A 427 -32.30 1.20 -4.70
N GLY A 428 -32.24 2.06 -5.72
CA GLY A 428 -32.90 3.38 -5.73
C GLY A 428 -34.43 3.31 -5.70
N LYS A 429 -34.99 2.38 -4.91
CA LYS A 429 -36.42 2.31 -4.59
C LYS A 429 -36.56 2.65 -3.11
N SER A 430 -37.05 3.86 -2.87
CA SER A 430 -37.78 4.21 -1.67
C SER A 430 -38.82 3.12 -1.40
N VAL A 431 -38.56 2.25 -0.41
CA VAL A 431 -39.56 1.31 0.08
C VAL A 431 -40.53 2.12 0.93
N SER A 432 -41.60 2.60 0.30
CA SER A 432 -42.81 3.03 1.00
C SER A 432 -43.39 1.81 1.73
N LYS A 433 -43.08 1.63 3.02
CA LYS A 433 -43.70 0.59 3.84
C LYS A 433 -44.87 1.19 4.61
N ARG A 434 -46.05 0.58 4.40
CA ARG A 434 -47.35 0.90 4.99
C ARG A 434 -47.27 1.14 6.50
N ARG A 435 -48.02 2.15 6.94
CA ARG A 435 -48.42 2.40 8.32
C ARG A 435 -48.88 1.10 9.00
N GLY A 436 -48.10 0.63 9.96
CA GLY A 436 -48.54 -0.22 11.05
C GLY A 436 -48.40 0.59 12.33
N SER A 437 -49.54 1.03 12.87
CA SER A 437 -49.64 1.76 14.12
C SER A 437 -49.38 0.84 15.32
N SER A 438 -48.36 1.13 16.11
CA SER A 438 -48.41 0.97 17.56
C SER A 438 -47.21 1.69 18.18
N ALA A 439 -47.48 2.82 18.82
CA ALA A 439 -46.53 3.51 19.67
C ALA A 439 -46.24 2.66 20.91
N LYS A 440 -44.95 2.56 21.26
CA LYS A 440 -44.51 2.37 22.64
C LYS A 440 -43.26 3.22 22.84
N PRO A 441 -43.21 4.11 23.84
CA PRO A 441 -42.01 4.87 24.14
C PRO A 441 -41.04 3.92 24.86
N LYS A 442 -39.83 3.74 24.33
CA LYS A 442 -38.73 3.09 25.06
C LYS A 442 -37.43 3.83 24.78
N THR A 443 -36.96 4.48 25.85
CA THR A 443 -35.60 4.92 26.18
C THR A 443 -34.46 4.45 25.24
N ALA A 444 -33.60 5.39 24.82
CA ALA A 444 -32.29 5.15 24.21
C ALA A 444 -31.16 5.55 25.19
N PRO A 445 -29.91 5.05 25.09
CA PRO A 445 -29.46 3.73 24.65
C PRO A 445 -28.39 3.12 25.59
N THR A 446 -28.66 1.95 26.17
CA THR A 446 -27.62 0.97 26.56
C THR A 446 -27.72 -0.21 25.61
N ALA A 447 -27.62 0.06 24.30
CA ALA A 447 -27.94 -0.94 23.30
C ALA A 447 -26.80 -1.96 23.18
N PRO A 448 -27.02 -3.24 23.55
CA PRO A 448 -25.97 -4.26 23.53
C PRO A 448 -25.44 -4.48 22.12
N GLY A 449 -24.16 -4.75 21.94
CA GLY A 449 -23.61 -4.98 20.61
C GLY A 449 -22.19 -4.50 20.41
N LEU A 450 -21.72 -4.64 19.19
CA LEU A 450 -20.41 -4.15 18.78
C LEU A 450 -20.55 -2.76 18.15
N TRP A 451 -19.74 -1.84 18.63
CA TRP A 451 -19.62 -0.47 18.17
C TRP A 451 -18.25 -0.25 17.56
N LEU A 452 -18.24 0.28 16.33
CA LEU A 452 -17.05 0.72 15.63
C LEU A 452 -16.94 2.23 15.77
N GLY A 453 -15.93 2.68 16.52
CA GLY A 453 -15.56 4.07 16.67
C GLY A 453 -14.56 4.50 15.61
N ARG A 454 -14.82 5.60 14.93
CA ARG A 454 -13.83 6.34 14.13
C ARG A 454 -13.38 7.54 14.94
N VAL A 455 -12.10 7.57 15.29
CA VAL A 455 -11.47 8.64 16.07
C VAL A 455 -10.64 9.51 15.15
N SER A 456 -10.75 10.83 15.28
CA SER A 456 -9.91 11.82 14.61
C SER A 456 -9.23 12.69 15.67
N ILE A 457 -7.94 12.44 15.92
CA ILE A 457 -7.13 13.17 16.90
C ILE A 457 -6.73 14.52 16.34
N GLY A 458 -7.26 15.58 16.94
CA GLY A 458 -7.01 16.96 16.54
C GLY A 458 -6.12 17.75 17.49
N GLY A 459 -5.80 17.21 18.68
CA GLY A 459 -5.02 17.91 19.68
C GLY A 459 -4.03 17.04 20.43
N VAL A 460 -2.83 17.56 20.66
CA VAL A 460 -1.75 16.93 21.45
C VAL A 460 -1.10 17.97 22.35
N SER A 461 -0.81 17.61 23.60
CA SER A 461 -0.06 18.46 24.53
C SER A 461 1.42 18.51 24.16
N PRO A 462 2.06 19.70 24.11
CA PRO A 462 3.50 19.79 23.91
C PRO A 462 4.25 19.28 25.15
N VAL A 463 5.22 18.37 24.94
CA VAL A 463 5.99 17.73 26.02
C VAL A 463 7.37 18.36 26.23
N ASN A 464 7.89 19.04 25.20
CA ASN A 464 9.13 19.80 25.25
C ASN A 464 8.79 21.28 25.19
N GLY A 465 9.03 21.99 26.30
CA GLY A 465 8.79 23.42 26.39
C GLY A 465 9.34 24.00 27.69
N TYR A 466 9.61 25.30 27.65
CA TYR A 466 9.97 26.10 28.81
C TYR A 466 8.84 27.08 29.08
N ASP A 467 8.54 27.31 30.35
CA ASP A 467 7.77 28.48 30.77
C ASP A 467 8.71 29.68 30.84
N THR A 468 8.24 30.79 30.29
CA THR A 468 8.99 32.04 30.27
C THR A 468 8.69 32.83 31.54
N LEU A 469 9.64 32.84 32.47
CA LEU A 469 9.58 33.66 33.68
C LEU A 469 10.21 35.01 33.39
N LYS A 470 9.39 36.06 33.45
CA LYS A 470 9.83 37.45 33.31
C LYS A 470 10.06 38.04 34.70
N THR A 471 11.31 38.27 35.06
CA THR A 471 11.68 38.96 36.31
C THR A 471 12.08 40.39 35.99
N ILE A 472 11.50 41.36 36.67
CA ILE A 472 11.91 42.76 36.56
C ILE A 472 12.89 43.04 37.69
N LYS A 473 14.14 43.31 37.35
CA LYS A 473 15.17 43.76 38.30
C LYS A 473 15.32 45.26 38.15
N SER A 474 14.98 46.00 39.19
CA SER A 474 15.21 47.45 39.24
C SER A 474 16.59 47.73 39.84
N PHE A 475 17.38 48.55 39.18
CA PHE A 475 18.66 49.04 39.68
C PHE A 475 18.82 50.51 39.29
N VAL A 476 19.69 51.23 40.00
CA VAL A 476 20.06 52.59 39.63
C VAL A 476 21.33 52.48 38.78
N ASN A 477 21.32 53.02 37.58
CA ASN A 477 22.49 52.99 36.69
C ASN A 477 23.55 54.02 37.16
N ASP A 478 24.72 54.01 36.52
CA ASP A 478 25.84 54.89 36.88
C ASP A 478 25.52 56.39 36.74
N ASP A 479 24.44 56.74 36.02
CA ASP A 479 23.93 58.10 35.87
C ASP A 479 22.93 58.51 36.97
N GLY A 480 22.69 57.65 37.97
CA GLY A 480 21.73 57.90 39.05
C GLY A 480 20.26 57.70 38.66
N VAL A 481 19.98 57.11 37.50
CA VAL A 481 18.62 56.90 36.98
C VAL A 481 18.12 55.50 37.35
N ALA A 482 16.95 55.44 38.00
CA ALA A 482 16.28 54.18 38.28
C ALA A 482 15.84 53.50 36.97
N THR A 483 16.44 52.36 36.69
CA THR A 483 16.30 51.60 35.44
C THR A 483 15.79 50.20 35.76
N ASN A 484 14.90 49.68 34.91
CA ASN A 484 14.38 48.32 35.01
C ASN A 484 15.04 47.44 33.95
N ALA A 485 15.78 46.42 34.37
CA ALA A 485 16.15 45.31 33.49
C ALA A 485 15.05 44.25 33.53
N VAL A 486 14.62 43.83 32.35
CA VAL A 486 13.79 42.65 32.18
C VAL A 486 14.70 41.46 31.99
N GLU A 487 14.72 40.56 32.96
CA GLU A 487 15.35 39.26 32.83
C GLU A 487 14.29 38.25 32.39
N ILE A 488 14.61 37.49 31.34
CA ILE A 488 13.78 36.40 30.85
C ILE A 488 14.49 35.10 31.17
N SER A 489 13.90 34.29 32.04
CA SER A 489 14.38 32.95 32.37
C SER A 489 13.46 31.90 31.76
N TYR A 490 14.05 30.82 31.25
CA TYR A 490 13.33 29.68 30.70
C TYR A 490 13.36 28.55 31.73
N VAL A 491 12.21 28.21 32.32
CA VAL A 491 12.11 27.12 33.29
C VAL A 491 11.42 25.94 32.61
N ALA A 492 12.04 24.77 32.67
CA ALA A 492 11.46 23.57 32.08
C ALA A 492 10.08 23.31 32.70
N LYS A 493 9.08 23.03 31.85
CA LYS A 493 7.74 22.70 32.34
C LYS A 493 7.78 21.52 33.31
N THR A 494 7.00 21.60 34.39
CA THR A 494 6.89 20.57 35.44
C THR A 494 5.49 19.94 35.51
N THR A 495 4.53 20.46 34.75
CA THR A 495 3.14 19.99 34.70
C THR A 495 2.73 19.61 33.28
N MET A 496 1.70 18.77 33.15
CA MET A 496 1.13 18.40 31.86
C MET A 496 0.56 19.66 31.17
N ALA A 497 0.98 19.90 29.93
CA ALA A 497 0.53 21.07 29.18
C ALA A 497 -0.88 20.86 28.61
N GLU A 498 -1.61 21.96 28.42
CA GLU A 498 -2.85 21.97 27.65
C GLU A 498 -2.64 21.47 26.22
N VAL A 499 -3.67 20.83 25.66
CA VAL A 499 -3.64 20.32 24.29
C VAL A 499 -3.60 21.46 23.29
N THR A 500 -2.77 21.29 22.25
CA THR A 500 -2.66 22.24 21.13
C THR A 500 -3.09 21.56 19.83
N PRO A 501 -3.66 22.31 18.87
CA PRO A 501 -4.07 21.74 17.58
C PRO A 501 -2.89 21.14 16.81
N VAL A 502 -3.13 20.03 16.11
CA VAL A 502 -2.17 19.44 15.17
C VAL A 502 -2.43 19.93 13.74
N SER A 503 -1.39 19.92 12.89
CA SER A 503 -1.50 20.35 11.49
C SER A 503 -2.29 19.37 10.61
N GLN A 504 -2.25 18.07 10.95
CA GLN A 504 -3.04 17.02 10.30
C GLN A 504 -3.54 16.04 11.36
N PRO A 505 -4.86 15.78 11.44
CA PRO A 505 -5.40 14.82 12.37
C PRO A 505 -4.94 13.38 12.10
N LEU A 506 -4.71 12.61 13.18
CA LEU A 506 -4.52 11.17 13.08
C LEU A 506 -5.87 10.46 13.20
N GLU A 507 -6.21 9.66 12.20
CA GLU A 507 -7.45 8.89 12.19
C GLU A 507 -7.22 7.40 12.48
N PHE A 508 -8.05 6.81 13.34
CA PHE A 508 -8.01 5.38 13.62
C PHE A 508 -9.34 4.84 14.13
N ASN A 509 -9.47 3.51 14.12
CA ASN A 509 -10.64 2.82 14.64
C ASN A 509 -10.46 2.37 16.09
N VAL A 510 -11.53 2.45 16.88
CA VAL A 510 -11.66 1.84 18.21
C VAL A 510 -12.86 0.89 18.19
N LEU A 511 -12.75 -0.24 18.87
CA LEU A 511 -13.83 -1.23 18.97
C LEU A 511 -14.31 -1.28 20.41
N ILE A 512 -15.62 -1.10 20.62
CA ILE A 512 -16.25 -1.21 21.93
C ILE A 512 -17.41 -2.21 21.82
N HIS A 513 -17.41 -3.23 22.67
CA HIS A 513 -18.53 -4.15 22.83
C HIS A 513 -19.31 -3.76 24.08
N VAL A 514 -20.63 -3.74 24.00
CA VAL A 514 -21.54 -3.55 25.12
C VAL A 514 -22.34 -4.83 25.29
N ASP A 515 -22.31 -5.43 26.48
CA ASP A 515 -23.07 -6.64 26.72
C ASP A 515 -24.55 -6.37 27.06
N ASN A 516 -25.32 -7.44 27.24
CA ASN A 516 -26.75 -7.36 27.54
C ASN A 516 -27.07 -6.68 28.88
N THR A 517 -26.08 -6.49 29.75
CA THR A 517 -26.21 -5.79 31.03
C THR A 517 -25.79 -4.32 30.96
N GLY A 518 -25.26 -3.88 29.81
CA GLY A 518 -24.76 -2.53 29.58
C GLY A 518 -23.28 -2.34 29.92
N ALA A 519 -22.57 -3.38 30.36
CA ALA A 519 -21.14 -3.29 30.63
C ALA A 519 -20.33 -3.30 29.34
N SER A 520 -19.35 -2.41 29.25
CA SER A 520 -18.55 -2.20 28.04
C SER A 520 -17.14 -2.79 28.13
N LYS A 521 -16.62 -3.21 26.98
CA LYS A 521 -15.29 -3.78 26.81
C LYS A 521 -14.63 -3.15 25.59
N ILE A 522 -13.37 -2.77 25.67
CA ILE A 522 -12.58 -2.32 24.53
C ILE A 522 -11.85 -3.51 23.91
N LEU A 523 -11.76 -3.55 22.57
CA LEU A 523 -11.21 -4.70 21.84
C LEU A 523 -10.09 -4.29 20.91
N GLN A 524 -9.05 -5.11 20.87
CA GLN A 524 -8.00 -4.99 19.85
C GLN A 524 -8.50 -5.52 18.50
N GLU A 525 -9.32 -6.56 18.55
CA GLU A 525 -9.92 -7.18 17.37
C GLU A 525 -11.14 -8.01 17.71
N VAL A 526 -11.96 -8.27 16.70
CA VAL A 526 -13.12 -9.16 16.81
C VAL A 526 -13.43 -9.79 15.46
N TYR A 527 -13.86 -11.03 15.49
CA TYR A 527 -14.22 -11.85 14.35
C TYR A 527 -15.72 -12.13 14.39
N LEU A 528 -16.43 -11.74 13.33
CA LEU A 528 -17.79 -12.21 13.08
C LEU A 528 -17.71 -13.59 12.44
N MET A 529 -18.21 -14.58 13.17
CA MET A 529 -18.20 -16.00 12.83
C MET A 529 -19.63 -16.56 12.91
N GLN A 530 -19.81 -17.82 12.52
CA GLN A 530 -21.05 -18.57 12.65
C GLN A 530 -20.82 -19.82 13.50
N ALA A 531 -21.74 -20.10 14.42
CA ALA A 531 -21.78 -21.36 15.14
C ALA A 531 -21.89 -22.55 14.16
N PRO A 532 -21.39 -23.73 14.54
CA PRO A 532 -21.73 -24.98 13.86
C PRO A 532 -23.24 -25.14 13.72
N GLN A 533 -23.66 -25.83 12.65
CA GLN A 533 -25.05 -26.20 12.45
C GLN A 533 -25.52 -27.11 13.59
N SER A 534 -26.75 -26.91 14.07
CA SER A 534 -27.33 -27.80 15.07
C SER A 534 -27.49 -29.23 14.52
N ALA A 535 -27.56 -30.23 15.41
CA ALA A 535 -27.79 -31.63 15.03
C ALA A 535 -29.08 -31.84 14.20
N ASN A 536 -30.07 -30.95 14.37
CA ASN A 536 -31.35 -30.98 13.63
C ASN A 536 -31.28 -30.26 12.28
N GLY A 537 -30.10 -29.84 11.84
CA GLY A 537 -29.90 -29.17 10.56
C GLY A 537 -30.25 -27.68 10.55
N ALA A 538 -30.59 -27.05 11.68
CA ALA A 538 -30.79 -25.60 11.72
C ALA A 538 -29.44 -24.85 11.58
N PRO A 539 -29.35 -23.81 10.72
CA PRO A 539 -28.13 -23.01 10.56
C PRO A 539 -27.65 -22.45 11.90
N GLY A 540 -26.34 -22.46 12.12
CA GLY A 540 -25.77 -21.88 13.33
C GLY A 540 -25.97 -20.37 13.42
N SER A 541 -26.05 -19.86 14.65
CA SER A 541 -26.20 -18.44 14.95
C SER A 541 -24.90 -17.65 14.66
N PHE A 542 -25.00 -16.35 14.41
CA PHE A 542 -23.81 -15.49 14.31
C PHE A 542 -23.22 -15.24 15.70
N VAL A 543 -21.89 -15.24 15.79
CA VAL A 543 -21.15 -15.01 17.04
C VAL A 543 -20.01 -14.03 16.85
N LEU A 544 -19.63 -13.33 17.92
CA LEU A 544 -18.45 -12.48 17.99
C LEU A 544 -17.36 -13.18 18.79
N ILE A 545 -16.16 -13.31 18.20
CA ILE A 545 -15.01 -13.96 18.82
C ILE A 545 -13.85 -12.95 18.91
N SER A 546 -13.28 -12.75 20.09
CA SER A 546 -12.03 -11.98 20.29
C SER A 546 -10.89 -12.86 20.80
N ASP A 547 -11.20 -13.98 21.47
CA ASP A 547 -10.19 -14.97 21.86
C ASP A 547 -9.87 -15.87 20.67
N ARG A 548 -8.67 -15.68 20.09
CA ARG A 548 -8.23 -16.40 18.88
C ARG A 548 -8.21 -17.92 19.06
N ARG A 549 -8.03 -18.42 20.29
CA ARG A 549 -7.98 -19.87 20.56
C ARG A 549 -9.30 -20.55 20.24
N ASN A 550 -10.40 -19.79 20.32
CA ASN A 550 -11.75 -20.30 20.08
C ASN A 550 -12.16 -20.25 18.61
N LEU A 551 -11.38 -19.60 17.73
CA LEU A 551 -11.77 -19.43 16.32
C LEU A 551 -12.01 -20.77 15.60
N ALA A 552 -11.26 -21.81 15.96
CA ALA A 552 -11.39 -23.14 15.37
C ALA A 552 -12.76 -23.81 15.67
N ASN A 553 -13.48 -23.36 16.70
CA ASN A 553 -14.79 -23.91 17.07
C ASN A 553 -15.93 -23.35 16.21
N PHE A 554 -15.65 -22.34 15.37
CA PHE A 554 -16.67 -21.62 14.61
C PHE A 554 -16.36 -21.63 13.10
N GLN A 555 -17.38 -21.41 12.29
CA GLN A 555 -17.28 -21.36 10.83
C GLN A 555 -17.27 -19.90 10.33
N GLY A 556 -16.63 -19.67 9.18
CA GLY A 556 -16.63 -18.36 8.54
C GLY A 556 -18.01 -17.95 7.99
N THR A 557 -18.33 -16.65 8.03
CA THR A 557 -19.61 -16.10 7.54
C THR A 557 -19.59 -15.69 6.08
N ALA A 558 -18.41 -15.60 5.46
CA ALA A 558 -18.22 -15.17 4.09
C ALA A 558 -17.49 -16.26 3.30
N MET A 559 -17.86 -16.44 2.03
CA MET A 559 -17.12 -17.30 1.13
C MET A 559 -15.91 -16.55 0.57
N LYS A 560 -14.71 -17.12 0.74
CA LYS A 560 -13.49 -16.68 0.07
C LYS A 560 -13.00 -17.83 -0.81
N GLY A 561 -13.40 -17.82 -2.07
CA GLY A 561 -13.23 -18.99 -2.94
C GLY A 561 -14.11 -20.14 -2.48
N ARG A 562 -13.52 -21.31 -2.19
CA ARG A 562 -14.23 -22.50 -1.67
C ARG A 562 -14.17 -22.62 -0.14
N GLU A 563 -13.46 -21.72 0.54
CA GLU A 563 -13.30 -21.75 1.99
C GLU A 563 -14.21 -20.72 2.65
N ARG A 564 -14.79 -21.09 3.80
CA ARG A 564 -15.54 -20.16 4.65
C ARG A 564 -14.55 -19.35 5.49
N SER A 565 -14.57 -18.04 5.33
CA SER A 565 -13.76 -17.08 6.08
C SER A 565 -14.62 -16.23 7.00
N GLY A 566 -14.14 -15.98 8.22
CA GLY A 566 -14.71 -14.97 9.11
C GLY A 566 -14.44 -13.54 8.62
N ARG A 567 -15.20 -12.57 9.15
CA ARG A 567 -14.93 -11.14 8.96
C ARG A 567 -14.26 -10.59 10.21
N ARG A 568 -13.05 -10.04 10.07
CA ARG A 568 -12.29 -9.44 11.18
C ARG A 568 -12.39 -7.93 11.16
N LEU A 569 -12.66 -7.33 12.31
CA LEU A 569 -12.47 -5.91 12.59
C LEU A 569 -11.32 -5.77 13.58
N SER A 570 -10.47 -4.74 13.40
CA SER A 570 -9.30 -4.51 14.25
C SER A 570 -9.11 -3.03 14.56
N SER A 571 -8.59 -2.74 15.75
CA SER A 571 -8.02 -1.45 16.12
C SER A 571 -6.49 -1.55 16.03
N MET A 572 -5.87 -0.73 15.18
CA MET A 572 -4.42 -0.73 15.01
C MET A 572 -3.68 -0.07 16.16
N VAL A 573 -4.36 0.80 16.91
CA VAL A 573 -3.75 1.57 17.99
C VAL A 573 -3.84 0.87 19.35
N LEU A 574 -4.57 -0.25 19.47
CA LEU A 574 -4.79 -0.90 20.75
C LEU A 574 -3.95 -2.18 20.87
N GLY A 575 -2.99 -2.18 21.78
CA GLY A 575 -2.25 -3.38 22.18
C GLY A 575 -2.71 -3.84 23.56
N LEU A 576 -3.11 -5.10 23.69
CA LEU A 576 -3.47 -5.69 24.98
C LEU A 576 -2.30 -6.53 25.53
N ASN A 577 -2.12 -6.49 26.86
CA ASN A 577 -1.10 -7.24 27.59
C ASN A 577 -1.72 -8.32 28.49
N GLY A 578 -0.93 -9.31 28.90
CA GLY A 578 -1.32 -10.35 29.86
C GLY A 578 -2.62 -11.10 29.50
N ALA A 579 -3.50 -11.27 30.50
CA ALA A 579 -4.77 -11.96 30.32
C ALA A 579 -5.71 -11.27 29.33
N ALA A 580 -5.67 -9.94 29.24
CA ALA A 580 -6.50 -9.18 28.29
C ALA A 580 -6.14 -9.49 26.84
N ARG A 581 -4.85 -9.73 26.54
CA ARG A 581 -4.39 -10.21 25.23
C ARG A 581 -5.00 -11.55 24.86
N THR A 582 -5.06 -12.45 25.83
CA THR A 582 -5.59 -13.81 25.65
C THR A 582 -7.10 -13.77 25.40
N ASN A 583 -7.83 -12.97 26.17
CA ASN A 583 -9.28 -12.81 26.03
C ASN A 583 -9.68 -11.95 24.81
N GLY A 584 -8.75 -11.14 24.30
CA GLY A 584 -8.95 -10.20 23.19
C GLY A 584 -9.70 -8.92 23.54
N TYR A 585 -9.95 -8.68 24.84
CA TYR A 585 -10.63 -7.48 25.32
C TYR A 585 -10.13 -7.05 26.70
N LEU A 586 -10.42 -5.79 27.06
CA LEU A 586 -10.29 -5.25 28.42
C LEU A 586 -11.61 -4.60 28.84
N ALA A 587 -12.04 -4.82 30.08
CA ALA A 587 -13.27 -4.19 30.60
C ALA A 587 -13.07 -2.68 30.76
N MET A 588 -14.11 -1.92 30.46
CA MET A 588 -14.12 -0.46 30.67
C MET A 588 -14.96 -0.13 31.90
N SER A 589 -14.59 0.95 32.59
CA SER A 589 -15.36 1.55 33.67
C SER A 589 -16.37 2.56 33.11
N GLY A 590 -17.48 2.77 33.82
CA GLY A 590 -18.55 3.66 33.38
C GLY A 590 -19.65 2.93 32.60
N GLN A 591 -20.47 3.69 31.88
CA GLN A 591 -21.59 3.16 31.10
C GLN A 591 -21.54 3.76 29.69
N PHE A 592 -21.53 2.89 28.68
CA PHE A 592 -21.51 3.31 27.28
C PHE A 592 -22.93 3.73 26.85
N LYS A 593 -23.28 5.00 27.11
CA LYS A 593 -24.55 5.61 26.74
C LYS A 593 -24.39 7.12 26.49
N ALA A 594 -25.33 7.72 25.78
CA ALA A 594 -25.38 9.17 25.57
C ALA A 594 -25.27 9.95 26.90
N GLY A 595 -24.48 11.02 26.89
CA GLY A 595 -24.22 11.88 28.05
C GLY A 595 -23.25 11.31 29.08
N ASN A 596 -22.76 10.08 28.89
CA ASN A 596 -21.80 9.44 29.79
C ASN A 596 -20.43 9.26 29.15
N ALA A 597 -19.45 8.90 29.98
CA ALA A 597 -18.14 8.47 29.54
C ALA A 597 -17.86 7.03 29.96
N VAL A 598 -17.04 6.35 29.16
CA VAL A 598 -16.37 5.11 29.52
C VAL A 598 -14.87 5.31 29.55
N THR A 599 -14.19 4.67 30.50
CA THR A 599 -12.76 4.81 30.72
C THR A 599 -12.07 3.47 30.80
N VAL A 600 -10.80 3.41 30.37
CA VAL A 600 -9.97 2.21 30.48
C VAL A 600 -8.50 2.59 30.48
N THR A 601 -7.70 1.93 31.31
CA THR A 601 -6.24 2.06 31.27
C THR A 601 -5.67 0.87 30.52
N VAL A 602 -4.95 1.15 29.43
CA VAL A 602 -4.26 0.15 28.62
C VAL A 602 -2.77 0.42 28.72
N GLY A 603 -1.96 -0.61 28.95
CA GLY A 603 -0.53 -0.42 29.12
C GLY A 603 0.26 -1.64 28.70
N MET A 604 1.56 -1.44 28.61
CA MET A 604 2.53 -2.48 28.33
C MET A 604 3.62 -2.43 29.40
N ASP A 605 3.93 -3.58 29.98
CA ASP A 605 4.98 -3.67 31.00
C ASP A 605 6.37 -3.49 30.35
N SER A 606 7.35 -3.05 31.14
CA SER A 606 8.73 -2.82 30.69
C SER A 606 9.36 -4.05 30.03
N GLN A 607 9.10 -5.24 30.55
CA GLN A 607 9.62 -6.51 30.03
C GLN A 607 8.63 -7.25 29.11
N SER A 608 7.50 -6.63 28.75
CA SER A 608 6.54 -7.29 27.87
C SER A 608 7.17 -7.53 26.50
N PRO A 609 7.03 -8.73 25.89
CA PRO A 609 7.54 -9.01 24.56
C PRO A 609 6.81 -8.22 23.46
N LEU A 610 5.74 -7.50 23.79
CA LEU A 610 5.04 -6.59 22.88
C LEU A 610 5.40 -5.12 23.09
N ASN A 611 6.22 -4.80 24.09
CA ASN A 611 6.67 -3.43 24.30
C ASN A 611 7.63 -3.04 23.16
N PRO A 612 7.30 -2.05 22.32
CA PRO A 612 8.15 -1.67 21.19
C PRO A 612 9.49 -1.08 21.61
N PHE A 613 9.64 -0.67 22.88
CA PHE A 613 10.88 -0.16 23.46
C PHE A 613 11.73 -1.24 24.12
N TYR A 614 11.19 -2.45 24.32
CA TYR A 614 11.92 -3.57 24.91
C TYR A 614 12.57 -4.42 23.83
N HIS A 615 13.90 -4.39 23.76
CA HIS A 615 14.70 -5.17 22.82
C HIS A 615 15.57 -6.13 23.62
N LYS A 616 15.09 -7.36 23.79
CA LYS A 616 15.73 -8.43 24.58
C LYS A 616 17.24 -8.65 24.33
N TYR A 617 17.76 -8.24 23.17
CA TYR A 617 19.14 -8.47 22.76
C TYR A 617 19.94 -7.19 22.50
N HIS A 618 19.37 -6.02 22.82
CA HIS A 618 20.09 -4.75 22.72
C HIS A 618 20.60 -4.36 24.11
N PRO A 619 21.91 -4.21 24.32
CA PRO A 619 22.50 -3.95 25.65
C PRO A 619 22.03 -2.66 26.34
N ASP A 620 21.32 -1.79 25.61
CA ASP A 620 20.76 -0.54 26.13
C ASP A 620 19.22 -0.54 26.21
N HIS A 621 18.55 -1.67 25.93
CA HIS A 621 17.09 -1.78 25.87
C HIS A 621 16.54 -3.17 26.27
N ASP A 622 17.34 -4.02 26.91
CA ASP A 622 16.98 -5.38 27.31
C ASP A 622 16.59 -5.51 28.79
N ASN A 623 16.59 -4.37 29.48
CA ASN A 623 16.40 -4.24 30.92
C ASN A 623 17.45 -4.99 31.76
N LEU A 624 18.68 -5.09 31.26
CA LEU A 624 19.82 -5.68 31.96
C LEU A 624 20.99 -4.69 31.98
N THR A 625 21.94 -4.88 32.90
CA THR A 625 23.22 -4.19 32.86
C THR A 625 23.95 -4.53 31.57
N ALA A 626 24.89 -3.69 31.13
CA ALA A 626 25.63 -3.87 29.87
C ALA A 626 26.35 -5.23 29.71
N ASP A 627 26.52 -6.01 30.78
CA ASP A 627 27.03 -7.38 30.75
C ASP A 627 25.94 -8.48 30.67
N PHE A 628 24.67 -8.09 30.50
CA PHE A 628 23.47 -8.92 30.35
C PHE A 628 23.12 -9.80 31.56
N LYS A 629 23.50 -9.40 32.78
CA LYS A 629 23.35 -10.26 33.98
C LYS A 629 22.38 -9.77 35.02
N VAL A 630 22.34 -8.47 35.29
CA VAL A 630 21.58 -7.89 36.39
C VAL A 630 20.48 -7.01 35.83
N TYR A 631 19.27 -7.07 36.37
CA TYR A 631 18.19 -6.18 35.91
C TYR A 631 18.54 -4.71 36.10
N GLN A 632 18.45 -3.93 35.03
CA GLN A 632 18.58 -2.48 35.01
C GLN A 632 17.50 -1.96 34.05
N GLU A 633 16.52 -1.19 34.53
CA GLU A 633 15.43 -0.75 33.66
C GLU A 633 15.90 0.31 32.64
N GLU A 634 15.77 -0.03 31.35
CA GLU A 634 16.21 0.78 30.21
C GLU A 634 15.08 0.95 29.17
N ALA A 635 14.21 -0.06 29.08
CA ALA A 635 12.96 -0.04 28.34
C ALA A 635 11.80 0.18 29.31
N TYR A 636 11.19 1.36 29.26
CA TYR A 636 10.12 1.73 30.17
C TYR A 636 8.79 1.09 29.79
N GLY A 637 8.02 0.69 30.80
CA GLY A 637 6.60 0.43 30.65
C GLY A 637 5.83 1.72 30.35
N PHE A 638 4.67 1.59 29.73
CA PHE A 638 3.80 2.75 29.47
C PHE A 638 2.34 2.42 29.77
N SER A 639 1.57 3.45 30.09
CA SER A 639 0.12 3.37 30.27
C SER A 639 -0.58 4.47 29.48
N ARG A 640 -1.82 4.17 29.09
CA ARG A 640 -2.69 5.00 28.27
C ARG A 640 -4.05 4.99 28.93
N ASP A 641 -4.39 6.07 29.61
CA ASP A 641 -5.69 6.28 30.23
C ASP A 641 -6.64 6.82 29.15
N ILE A 642 -7.47 5.94 28.58
CA ILE A 642 -8.38 6.25 27.48
C ILE A 642 -9.77 6.59 28.05
N THR A 643 -10.35 7.67 27.56
CA THR A 643 -11.72 8.10 27.85
C THR A 643 -12.49 8.32 26.55
N VAL A 644 -13.67 7.72 26.44
CA VAL A 644 -14.65 8.01 25.38
C VAL A 644 -15.87 8.61 26.05
N ALA A 645 -16.07 9.91 25.86
CA ALA A 645 -17.21 10.66 26.39
C ALA A 645 -18.22 10.92 25.26
N LEU A 646 -19.47 10.49 25.43
CA LEU A 646 -20.54 10.62 24.43
C LEU A 646 -21.42 11.82 24.74
N ASN A 647 -21.86 12.55 23.71
CA ASN A 647 -22.69 13.74 23.89
C ASN A 647 -24.06 13.40 24.48
N ALA A 648 -24.63 14.30 25.28
CA ALA A 648 -25.92 14.09 25.95
C ALA A 648 -27.12 14.13 24.99
N ASP A 649 -27.10 15.03 24.01
CA ASP A 649 -28.23 15.30 23.10
C ASP A 649 -28.25 14.35 21.90
N GLN A 650 -28.10 13.05 22.17
CA GLN A 650 -28.05 12.03 21.14
C GLN A 650 -29.09 10.95 21.42
N ASP A 651 -30.28 11.17 20.88
CA ASP A 651 -31.25 10.12 20.71
C ASP A 651 -30.63 9.11 19.73
N GLY A 652 -30.24 7.93 20.21
CA GLY A 652 -29.78 6.81 19.36
C GLY A 652 -30.77 6.38 18.26
N ALA A 653 -31.89 7.09 18.12
CA ALA A 653 -32.92 7.00 17.08
C ALA A 653 -32.61 7.78 15.78
N GLY A 654 -31.47 8.47 15.68
CA GLY A 654 -31.16 9.40 14.59
C GLY A 654 -30.86 8.81 13.19
N SER A 655 -30.89 7.48 12.98
CA SER A 655 -30.70 6.90 11.64
C SER A 655 -32.00 6.35 11.07
N LYS A 656 -32.38 6.87 9.90
CA LYS A 656 -33.49 6.36 9.08
C LYS A 656 -33.19 4.98 8.48
N ASP A 657 -31.99 4.43 8.71
CA ASP A 657 -31.45 3.23 8.05
C ASP A 657 -31.07 2.08 9.02
N GLY A 658 -31.45 2.17 10.31
CA GLY A 658 -31.27 1.07 11.27
C GLY A 658 -29.88 0.96 11.93
N SER A 659 -29.00 1.95 11.75
CA SER A 659 -27.69 2.05 12.43
C SER A 659 -27.75 3.08 13.57
N GLU A 660 -27.50 2.68 14.82
CA GLU A 660 -27.39 3.62 15.92
C GLU A 660 -26.01 4.32 15.85
N VAL A 661 -25.99 5.66 15.84
CA VAL A 661 -24.76 6.47 15.77
C VAL A 661 -24.68 7.36 17.01
N MET A 662 -23.52 7.39 17.66
CA MET A 662 -23.22 8.31 18.75
C MET A 662 -21.90 9.03 18.48
N LYS A 663 -21.85 10.33 18.73
CA LYS A 663 -20.63 11.16 18.62
C LYS A 663 -20.20 11.66 19.98
N GLY A 664 -18.92 11.93 20.11
CA GLY A 664 -18.37 12.51 21.32
C GLY A 664 -16.88 12.80 21.21
N THR A 665 -16.22 12.80 22.35
CA THR A 665 -14.80 13.12 22.48
C THR A 665 -14.02 11.88 22.90
N TYR A 666 -12.92 11.62 22.21
CA TYR A 666 -11.88 10.68 22.61
C TYR A 666 -10.76 11.47 23.28
N THR A 667 -10.36 11.07 24.48
CA THR A 667 -9.22 11.64 25.20
C THR A 667 -8.33 10.52 25.69
N GLU A 668 -7.02 10.75 25.64
CA GLU A 668 -6.03 9.82 26.14
C GLU A 668 -4.93 10.54 26.90
N VAL A 669 -4.53 10.00 28.05
CA VAL A 669 -3.35 10.45 28.80
C VAL A 669 -2.32 9.33 28.80
N ILE A 670 -1.16 9.59 28.19
CA ILE A 670 -0.07 8.64 28.03
C ILE A 670 1.00 8.93 29.08
N ARG A 671 1.45 7.89 29.80
CA ARG A 671 2.47 7.94 30.84
C ARG A 671 3.58 6.93 30.54
N GLY A 672 4.78 7.18 31.05
CA GLY A 672 5.94 6.27 30.91
C GLY A 672 6.80 6.48 29.66
N LEU A 673 6.31 7.18 28.64
CA LEU A 673 7.11 7.52 27.44
C LEU A 673 7.92 8.82 27.58
N HIS A 674 7.54 9.66 28.54
CA HIS A 674 8.17 10.94 28.82
C HIS A 674 8.01 11.27 30.30
N ARG A 675 8.90 12.12 30.84
CA ARG A 675 8.87 12.58 32.25
C ARG A 675 7.56 13.27 32.66
N LEU A 676 6.86 13.86 31.69
CA LEU A 676 5.53 14.44 31.84
C LEU A 676 4.53 13.63 31.02
N PRO A 677 3.29 13.45 31.52
CA PRO A 677 2.23 12.82 30.73
C PRO A 677 1.95 13.58 29.43
N ILE A 678 1.54 12.83 28.41
CA ILE A 678 1.14 13.37 27.10
C ILE A 678 -0.37 13.23 26.98
N GLN A 679 -1.07 14.35 26.82
CA GLN A 679 -2.50 14.35 26.57
C GLN A 679 -2.77 14.43 25.07
N VAL A 680 -3.73 13.61 24.63
CA VAL A 680 -4.20 13.55 23.26
C VAL A 680 -5.73 13.66 23.26
N THR A 681 -6.31 14.42 22.34
CA THR A 681 -7.76 14.55 22.24
C THR A 681 -8.25 14.67 20.80
N GLY A 682 -9.48 14.21 20.56
CA GLY A 682 -10.08 14.18 19.24
C GLY A 682 -11.58 13.92 19.29
N GLN A 683 -12.22 14.05 18.12
CA GLN A 683 -13.62 13.68 17.95
C GLN A 683 -13.73 12.17 17.71
N VAL A 684 -14.83 11.55 18.16
CA VAL A 684 -15.16 10.16 17.88
C VAL A 684 -16.59 10.02 17.40
N GLU A 685 -16.78 9.19 16.37
CA GLU A 685 -18.09 8.74 15.89
C GLU A 685 -18.19 7.22 16.03
N MET A 686 -19.10 6.77 16.90
CA MET A 686 -19.39 5.39 17.22
C MET A 686 -20.61 4.92 16.43
N VAL A 687 -20.45 3.89 15.61
CA VAL A 687 -21.55 3.26 14.85
C VAL A 687 -21.76 1.84 15.34
N ARG A 688 -22.99 1.47 15.68
CA ARG A 688 -23.32 0.09 16.04
C ARG A 688 -23.32 -0.79 14.79
N VAL A 689 -22.39 -1.74 14.74
CA VAL A 689 -22.17 -2.64 13.60
C VAL A 689 -22.65 -4.08 13.85
N SER A 690 -23.01 -4.41 15.09
CA SER A 690 -23.66 -5.67 15.45
C SER A 690 -24.53 -5.48 16.69
N THR A 691 -25.64 -6.21 16.77
CA THR A 691 -26.55 -6.21 17.92
C THR A 691 -26.25 -7.33 18.93
N LEU A 692 -25.24 -8.16 18.67
CA LEU A 692 -24.88 -9.31 19.51
C LEU A 692 -24.26 -8.85 20.84
N GLY A 693 -25.03 -8.97 21.93
CA GLY A 693 -24.58 -8.60 23.28
C GLY A 693 -23.69 -9.63 23.99
N VAL A 694 -23.25 -10.68 23.29
CA VAL A 694 -22.34 -11.71 23.82
C VAL A 694 -21.10 -11.78 22.96
N ILE A 695 -19.94 -11.85 23.60
CA ILE A 695 -18.63 -12.09 22.97
C ILE A 695 -17.98 -13.34 23.57
N ASN A 696 -17.27 -14.12 22.75
CA ASN A 696 -16.69 -15.41 23.12
C ASN A 696 -17.71 -16.37 23.78
N PRO A 697 -18.86 -16.65 23.13
CA PRO A 697 -19.84 -17.56 23.69
C PRO A 697 -19.24 -18.96 23.87
N THR A 698 -19.55 -19.60 25.00
CA THR A 698 -19.19 -21.00 25.30
C THR A 698 -20.33 -21.97 24.98
N THR A 699 -21.53 -21.45 24.72
CA THR A 699 -22.74 -22.20 24.32
C THR A 699 -23.36 -21.52 23.10
N TRP A 700 -23.73 -22.29 22.08
CA TRP A 700 -24.23 -21.75 20.80
C TRP A 700 -25.21 -22.68 20.09
#